data_AF-A0A661XFM5-F1
#
_entry.id   AF-A0A661XFM5-F1
#
_cell.length_a   1.000
_cell.length_b   1.000
_cell.length_c   1.000
_cell.angle_alpha   90.00
_cell.angle_beta   90.00
_cell.angle_gamma   90.00
#
_symmetry.space_group_name_H-M   'P 1'
#
loop_
_entity.id
_entity.type
_entity.pdbx_description
1 polymer ?
#
loop_
_entity_poly.entity_id
_entity_poly.type
_entity_poly.pdbx_seq_one_letter_code
_entity_poly.pdbx_strand_id
1 'polypeptide(L)'
;MRTLLVLFFALMTGVLVGQISFSKSQSATTKNFKSGAAVVSIDMNGDSKDDLVRLNNAEVLQVDLQYAGESFFTTYQHTIATRPQWNLVAGDINNDGWPDIVTSGIIDEVKVLQAIPFSYDYQISMVPDELFFAQGSNIVDADNDGFQDILVCNDNGLNRLYLNDGTGAFVRNDTLIDFNTDSVSDNSGNYGSLWTDFDMDGDLDLYIAKRRVGAFDPADPRRINVLYVNTDTGYVEMADSFGLAIGAQSWSSDFADIDNDGDLDIIVINHDVESQLLENTGGGNYVDITLAAGIDINGVTIQSIFRDFDNDGYVDLLVSGSQAKLYRNLGDNTFDEITTPFGDESVKSFTIGDFNGDGFPDVYATYHALYNTPSTVKDDTIWINNANENNYVRIKAIGTNGNTSAIGAKLFLHIDSVTQMREIRAGESYGIGTSLIKNFGLGSATAVDSLVVVWSNGVSESHHNIPVNTTVTVLQGSCVRQVVSLGQGPFEQCGLDTFTITAPDGYDAYLWSNGMVSKSINVTELGLYHVRLTDPGGCLTVTNPVSVMPCTWPTEIVYVDSAATGQNSGVDWSNAFSDFQLALDVADSVYVNIEQIWIATGTYYPTSALDRTDAFVLVDDIEIYGGFQGFETDTSGRDFVLYPTLLSGDIGIISDASDNSYHVIVCPDSVAGVRLDGITVQEGFANGGNVSETHGAAIFCEGKMSLYNATLKSCNGTGNGVYIFNTGIHAELILYNCQLSETVPNGVANVNNAVLFIQGVNQFIK
;
A
#
# COMPACT_ATOMS: atom_id res chain seq x y z
N MET A 1 49.35 -68.61 -11.31
CA MET A 1 48.68 -67.61 -12.16
C MET A 1 47.39 -67.19 -11.47
N ARG A 2 47.46 -66.16 -10.61
CA ARG A 2 46.29 -65.48 -10.02
C ARG A 2 46.70 -64.03 -9.79
N THR A 3 46.13 -63.15 -10.60
CA THR A 3 46.33 -61.69 -10.57
C THR A 3 45.41 -61.13 -9.49
N LEU A 4 45.96 -60.35 -8.56
CA LEU A 4 45.20 -59.59 -7.57
C LEU A 4 44.86 -58.23 -8.19
N LEU A 5 43.58 -57.92 -8.34
CA LEU A 5 43.08 -56.62 -8.78
C LEU A 5 42.78 -55.81 -7.51
N VAL A 6 43.44 -54.67 -7.33
CA VAL A 6 43.12 -53.70 -6.27
C VAL A 6 42.21 -52.64 -6.90
N LEU A 7 40.94 -52.58 -6.47
CA LEU A 7 40.04 -51.48 -6.79
C LEU A 7 40.31 -50.33 -5.81
N PHE A 8 40.63 -49.16 -6.35
CA PHE A 8 40.56 -47.88 -5.63
C PHE A 8 39.10 -47.41 -5.65
N PHE A 9 38.49 -47.24 -4.47
CA PHE A 9 37.24 -46.49 -4.32
C PHE A 9 37.61 -45.04 -4.04
N ALA A 10 37.32 -44.14 -4.98
CA ALA A 10 37.28 -42.70 -4.72
C ALA A 10 35.92 -42.40 -4.07
N LEU A 11 35.92 -42.00 -2.80
CA LEU A 11 34.76 -41.32 -2.21
C LEU A 11 34.74 -39.91 -2.81
N MET A 12 33.81 -39.65 -3.74
CA MET A 12 33.32 -38.30 -3.96
C MET A 12 32.39 -37.97 -2.79
N THR A 13 32.87 -37.14 -1.86
CA THR A 13 31.99 -36.38 -0.98
C THR A 13 31.36 -35.30 -1.85
N GLY A 14 30.15 -35.55 -2.34
CA GLY A 14 29.33 -34.49 -2.90
C GLY A 14 29.04 -33.52 -1.75
N VAL A 15 29.61 -32.33 -1.81
CA VAL A 15 29.10 -31.20 -1.04
C VAL A 15 27.71 -30.96 -1.61
N LEU A 16 26.67 -31.05 -0.78
CA LEU A 16 25.35 -30.59 -1.14
C LEU A 16 25.48 -29.08 -1.33
N VAL A 17 25.57 -28.65 -2.59
CA VAL A 17 25.55 -27.23 -2.96
C VAL A 17 24.11 -26.76 -2.71
N GLY A 18 23.93 -25.62 -2.05
CA GLY A 18 22.63 -24.98 -1.92
C GLY A 18 22.01 -24.87 -3.31
N GLN A 19 20.84 -25.46 -3.52
CA GLN A 19 20.16 -25.44 -4.81
C GLN A 19 18.99 -24.47 -4.71
N ILE A 20 19.01 -23.41 -5.52
CA ILE A 20 17.87 -22.52 -5.67
C ILE A 20 16.69 -23.32 -6.23
N SER A 21 15.54 -23.24 -5.57
CA SER A 21 14.32 -23.88 -6.06
C SER A 21 13.09 -23.19 -5.49
N PHE A 22 12.03 -23.07 -6.27
CA PHE A 22 10.81 -22.41 -5.83
C PHE A 22 9.62 -23.36 -5.75
N SER A 23 8.76 -23.10 -4.77
CA SER A 23 7.46 -23.72 -4.59
C SER A 23 6.37 -22.65 -4.71
N LYS A 24 5.25 -22.97 -5.34
CA LYS A 24 4.10 -22.05 -5.32
C LYS A 24 3.54 -21.96 -3.91
N SER A 25 3.27 -20.73 -3.44
CA SER A 25 2.53 -20.54 -2.19
C SER A 25 1.15 -21.22 -2.26
N GLN A 26 0.78 -21.92 -1.20
CA GLN A 26 -0.54 -22.57 -1.06
C GLN A 26 -1.52 -21.74 -0.21
N SER A 27 -1.01 -20.73 0.49
CA SER A 27 -1.65 -19.95 1.56
C SER A 27 -2.00 -18.52 1.12
N ALA A 28 -1.37 -18.00 0.06
CA ALA A 28 -1.60 -16.66 -0.45
C ALA A 28 -2.70 -16.64 -1.53
N THR A 29 -3.75 -15.86 -1.30
CA THR A 29 -4.83 -15.63 -2.27
C THR A 29 -4.36 -14.71 -3.39
N THR A 30 -3.64 -15.24 -4.38
CA THR A 30 -3.42 -14.52 -5.67
C THR A 30 -4.53 -14.77 -6.69
N LYS A 31 -5.55 -15.57 -6.33
CA LYS A 31 -6.62 -15.96 -7.22
C LYS A 31 -7.44 -14.74 -7.67
N ASN A 32 -7.60 -14.61 -8.99
CA ASN A 32 -8.24 -13.52 -9.71
C ASN A 32 -7.47 -12.19 -9.81
N PHE A 33 -6.21 -12.11 -9.35
CA PHE A 33 -5.39 -10.90 -9.51
C PHE A 33 -4.51 -10.97 -10.75
N LYS A 34 -4.54 -9.90 -11.55
CA LYS A 34 -3.77 -9.76 -12.80
C LYS A 34 -3.13 -8.38 -12.85
N SER A 35 -1.89 -8.28 -12.38
CA SER A 35 -1.28 -6.97 -12.14
C SER A 35 -0.78 -6.25 -13.40
N GLY A 36 -0.44 -7.00 -14.45
CA GLY A 36 0.34 -6.43 -15.56
C GLY A 36 1.82 -6.40 -15.22
N ALA A 37 2.57 -5.39 -15.67
CA ALA A 37 3.99 -5.27 -15.37
C ALA A 37 4.28 -4.54 -14.04
N ALA A 38 3.41 -3.62 -13.62
CA ALA A 38 3.64 -2.77 -12.47
C ALA A 38 3.27 -3.46 -11.14
N VAL A 39 4.26 -3.68 -10.29
CA VAL A 39 4.10 -4.31 -8.97
C VAL A 39 5.26 -3.94 -8.03
N VAL A 40 4.98 -3.87 -6.74
CA VAL A 40 5.97 -3.58 -5.69
C VAL A 40 5.84 -4.57 -4.53
N SER A 41 6.98 -5.00 -4.00
CA SER A 41 7.11 -5.64 -2.70
C SER A 41 7.89 -4.74 -1.76
N ILE A 42 7.32 -4.47 -0.60
CA ILE A 42 7.88 -3.58 0.41
C ILE A 42 7.16 -3.84 1.73
N ASP A 43 7.85 -3.69 2.86
CA ASP A 43 7.26 -3.72 4.19
C ASP A 43 6.40 -2.46 4.43
N MET A 44 5.10 -2.54 4.13
CA MET A 44 4.15 -1.43 4.23
C MET A 44 3.74 -1.15 5.67
N ASN A 45 3.76 -2.19 6.51
CA ASN A 45 3.21 -2.11 7.86
C ASN A 45 4.29 -1.93 8.95
N GLY A 46 5.56 -2.19 8.62
CA GLY A 46 6.72 -2.02 9.47
C GLY A 46 7.17 -3.28 10.22
N ASP A 47 6.58 -4.46 9.99
CA ASP A 47 6.85 -5.72 10.70
C ASP A 47 8.04 -6.53 10.19
N SER A 48 8.78 -5.97 9.23
CA SER A 48 9.95 -6.55 8.59
C SER A 48 9.65 -7.74 7.66
N LYS A 49 8.38 -7.95 7.32
CA LYS A 49 7.94 -8.85 6.26
C LYS A 49 7.52 -8.00 5.07
N ASP A 50 7.84 -8.47 3.87
CA ASP A 50 7.46 -7.72 2.68
C ASP A 50 5.98 -7.94 2.37
N ASP A 51 5.26 -6.83 2.21
CA ASP A 51 3.88 -6.77 1.77
C ASP A 51 3.82 -6.62 0.24
N LEU A 52 2.61 -6.57 -0.32
CA LEU A 52 2.40 -6.39 -1.75
C LEU A 52 1.61 -5.12 -2.05
N VAL A 53 2.11 -4.33 -2.99
CA VAL A 53 1.38 -3.25 -3.63
C VAL A 53 1.24 -3.59 -5.11
N ARG A 54 0.00 -3.70 -5.60
CA ARG A 54 -0.28 -4.21 -6.94
C ARG A 54 -1.51 -3.56 -7.58
N LEU A 55 -1.66 -3.74 -8.89
CA LEU A 55 -2.72 -3.11 -9.66
C LEU A 55 -3.60 -4.14 -10.37
N ASN A 56 -4.74 -4.53 -9.81
CA ASN A 56 -5.62 -5.47 -10.49
C ASN A 56 -6.16 -4.87 -11.81
N ASN A 57 -5.97 -5.61 -12.90
CA ASN A 57 -6.21 -5.16 -14.27
C ASN A 57 -5.50 -3.83 -14.62
N ALA A 58 -4.36 -3.54 -13.98
CA ALA A 58 -3.57 -2.33 -14.13
C ALA A 58 -4.30 -1.01 -13.75
N GLU A 59 -5.47 -1.06 -13.11
CA GLU A 59 -6.30 0.14 -12.84
C GLU A 59 -6.78 0.23 -11.38
N VAL A 60 -6.93 -0.91 -10.72
CA VAL A 60 -7.41 -0.99 -9.33
C VAL A 60 -6.21 -1.24 -8.42
N LEU A 61 -5.76 -0.22 -7.71
CA LEU A 61 -4.65 -0.35 -6.75
C LEU A 61 -5.10 -1.16 -5.55
N GLN A 62 -4.22 -2.05 -5.09
CA GLN A 62 -4.40 -2.87 -3.91
C GLN A 62 -3.14 -2.86 -3.06
N VAL A 63 -3.34 -2.76 -1.76
CA VAL A 63 -2.30 -2.99 -0.74
C VAL A 63 -2.70 -4.22 0.05
N ASP A 64 -1.86 -5.24 0.00
CA ASP A 64 -2.07 -6.52 0.65
C ASP A 64 -1.00 -6.71 1.72
N LEU A 65 -1.42 -6.70 2.98
CA LEU A 65 -0.53 -6.91 4.10
C LEU A 65 -0.39 -8.40 4.40
N GLN A 66 0.83 -8.80 4.73
CA GLN A 66 1.13 -10.13 5.19
C GLN A 66 0.62 -10.36 6.61
N TYR A 67 0.12 -11.57 6.84
CA TYR A 67 -0.37 -12.03 8.14
C TYR A 67 0.36 -13.28 8.63
N ALA A 68 0.05 -13.68 9.87
CA ALA A 68 0.58 -14.92 10.43
C ALA A 68 0.18 -16.14 9.56
N GLY A 69 1.17 -16.95 9.16
CA GLY A 69 0.96 -18.14 8.33
C GLY A 69 1.01 -17.93 6.81
N GLU A 70 1.71 -16.89 6.35
CA GLU A 70 1.95 -16.59 4.91
C GLU A 70 0.69 -16.20 4.12
N SER A 71 -0.40 -15.88 4.82
CA SER A 71 -1.61 -15.35 4.18
C SER A 71 -1.50 -13.85 4.00
N PHE A 72 -2.14 -13.33 2.96
CA PHE A 72 -2.25 -11.90 2.68
C PHE A 72 -3.70 -11.44 2.89
N PHE A 73 -3.86 -10.22 3.38
CA PHE A 73 -5.15 -9.56 3.53
C PHE A 73 -5.12 -8.21 2.80
N THR A 74 -6.06 -8.00 1.90
CA THR A 74 -6.22 -6.71 1.19
C THR A 74 -6.76 -5.67 2.16
N THR A 75 -5.92 -4.71 2.55
CA THR A 75 -6.33 -3.61 3.45
C THR A 75 -6.79 -2.37 2.71
N TYR A 76 -6.36 -2.21 1.46
CA TYR A 76 -6.75 -1.09 0.61
C TYR A 76 -7.08 -1.58 -0.79
N GLN A 77 -8.18 -1.10 -1.36
CA GLN A 77 -8.55 -1.36 -2.75
C GLN A 77 -9.30 -0.15 -3.32
N HIS A 78 -8.74 0.48 -4.36
CA HIS A 78 -9.39 1.62 -5.00
C HIS A 78 -9.13 1.65 -6.50
N THR A 79 -10.14 2.04 -7.28
CA THR A 79 -9.95 2.33 -8.72
C THR A 79 -9.27 3.69 -8.83
N ILE A 80 -7.97 3.70 -9.11
CA ILE A 80 -7.17 4.94 -9.11
C ILE A 80 -7.06 5.58 -10.50
N ALA A 81 -7.45 4.85 -11.55
CA ALA A 81 -7.35 5.31 -12.92
C ALA A 81 -8.42 4.68 -13.82
N THR A 82 -8.69 5.33 -14.95
CA THR A 82 -9.55 4.80 -16.04
C THR A 82 -8.74 4.24 -17.21
N ARG A 83 -7.41 4.20 -17.06
CA ARG A 83 -6.45 3.69 -18.03
C ARG A 83 -5.37 2.90 -17.30
N PRO A 84 -4.77 1.89 -17.96
CA PRO A 84 -3.71 1.08 -17.36
C PRO A 84 -2.53 1.94 -16.87
N GLN A 85 -2.17 1.73 -15.61
CA GLN A 85 -0.94 2.20 -14.98
C GLN A 85 0.21 1.27 -15.36
N TRP A 86 1.38 1.84 -15.65
CA TRP A 86 2.51 1.13 -16.27
C TRP A 86 3.75 1.06 -15.38
N ASN A 87 3.82 1.90 -14.35
CA ASN A 87 4.81 1.84 -13.28
C ASN A 87 4.13 1.85 -11.92
N LEU A 88 4.86 1.38 -10.92
CA LEU A 88 4.51 1.46 -9.52
C LEU A 88 5.80 1.48 -8.70
N VAL A 89 5.90 2.40 -7.75
CA VAL A 89 7.01 2.49 -6.79
C VAL A 89 6.44 2.88 -5.43
N ALA A 90 7.09 2.44 -4.35
CA ALA A 90 6.68 2.76 -3.00
C ALA A 90 7.90 3.07 -2.11
N GLY A 91 7.68 3.95 -1.13
CA GLY A 91 8.67 4.46 -0.20
C GLY A 91 8.07 5.61 0.61
N ASP A 92 8.57 5.86 1.82
CA ASP A 92 8.10 6.95 2.68
C ASP A 92 8.59 8.29 2.13
N ILE A 93 7.69 9.05 1.48
CA ILE A 93 7.99 10.30 0.77
C ILE A 93 7.84 11.49 1.71
N ASN A 94 6.86 11.44 2.62
CA ASN A 94 6.53 12.53 3.52
C ASN A 94 7.25 12.43 4.89
N ASN A 95 8.01 11.35 5.12
CA ASN A 95 8.77 11.05 6.32
C ASN A 95 7.94 10.85 7.59
N ASP A 96 6.73 10.32 7.45
CA ASP A 96 5.85 10.02 8.59
C ASP A 96 6.03 8.59 9.14
N GLY A 97 6.93 7.80 8.54
CA GLY A 97 7.25 6.43 8.90
C GLY A 97 6.43 5.37 8.16
N TRP A 98 5.58 5.78 7.22
CA TRP A 98 4.71 4.91 6.44
C TRP A 98 5.05 4.98 4.96
N PRO A 99 5.24 3.86 4.26
CA PRO A 99 5.51 3.91 2.83
C PRO A 99 4.33 4.47 2.03
N ASP A 100 4.63 5.47 1.21
CA ASP A 100 3.72 6.06 0.22
C ASP A 100 3.84 5.34 -1.12
N ILE A 101 2.89 5.56 -2.03
CA ILE A 101 2.86 4.90 -3.34
C ILE A 101 2.81 5.94 -4.45
N VAL A 102 3.62 5.74 -5.50
CA VAL A 102 3.62 6.56 -6.71
C VAL A 102 3.34 5.70 -7.94
N THR A 103 2.45 6.18 -8.79
CA THR A 103 2.05 5.47 -10.02
C THR A 103 1.66 6.44 -11.14
N SER A 104 1.90 6.02 -12.38
CA SER A 104 1.39 6.69 -13.57
C SER A 104 1.23 5.69 -14.73
N GLY A 105 0.63 6.12 -15.84
CA GLY A 105 0.19 5.24 -16.91
C GLY A 105 0.20 5.84 -18.31
N ILE A 106 -0.71 5.34 -19.14
CA ILE A 106 -0.80 5.72 -20.55
C ILE A 106 -1.53 7.07 -20.71
N ILE A 107 -0.78 8.15 -20.99
CA ILE A 107 -1.33 9.51 -21.15
C ILE A 107 -2.13 9.85 -19.90
N ASP A 108 -1.39 9.99 -18.81
CA ASP A 108 -1.92 10.10 -17.46
C ASP A 108 -1.08 11.07 -16.63
N GLU A 109 -1.63 11.48 -15.48
CA GLU A 109 -0.94 12.27 -14.45
C GLU A 109 -0.12 11.34 -13.54
N VAL A 110 0.85 11.91 -12.83
CA VAL A 110 1.53 11.20 -11.72
C VAL A 110 0.66 11.29 -10.48
N LYS A 111 0.36 10.14 -9.87
CA LYS A 111 -0.43 10.04 -8.65
C LYS A 111 0.50 9.72 -7.49
N VAL A 112 0.37 10.48 -6.41
CA VAL A 112 1.03 10.21 -5.14
C VAL A 112 -0.06 9.86 -4.14
N LEU A 113 -0.02 8.64 -3.64
CA LEU A 113 -0.91 8.13 -2.61
C LEU A 113 -0.13 8.14 -1.31
N GLN A 114 -0.43 9.11 -0.47
CA GLN A 114 0.21 9.25 0.84
C GLN A 114 -0.54 8.40 1.85
N ALA A 115 0.17 7.54 2.58
CA ALA A 115 -0.45 6.74 3.62
C ALA A 115 -1.08 7.68 4.67
N ILE A 116 -2.31 7.38 5.09
CA ILE A 116 -2.95 8.08 6.20
C ILE A 116 -2.61 7.27 7.46
N PRO A 117 -1.84 7.84 8.40
CA PRO A 117 -1.50 7.14 9.62
C PRO A 117 -2.78 6.68 10.33
N PHE A 118 -2.73 5.45 10.84
CA PHE A 118 -3.79 4.89 11.66
C PHE A 118 -5.13 4.58 10.96
N SER A 119 -5.19 4.50 9.62
CA SER A 119 -6.43 4.19 8.91
C SER A 119 -6.33 3.09 7.83
N TYR A 120 -5.15 2.57 7.49
CA TYR A 120 -4.98 1.69 6.32
C TYR A 120 -5.45 2.32 4.97
N ASP A 121 -5.69 3.63 4.95
CA ASP A 121 -6.19 4.38 3.80
C ASP A 121 -5.10 5.30 3.24
N TYR A 122 -5.33 5.86 2.06
CA TYR A 122 -4.39 6.74 1.38
C TYR A 122 -5.06 8.03 0.92
N GLN A 123 -4.38 9.15 1.17
CA GLN A 123 -4.71 10.41 0.55
C GLN A 123 -4.11 10.46 -0.85
N ILE A 124 -4.97 10.47 -1.87
CA ILE A 124 -4.52 10.56 -3.27
C ILE A 124 -4.37 12.03 -3.68
N SER A 125 -3.20 12.37 -4.23
CA SER A 125 -2.91 13.65 -4.86
C SER A 125 -2.36 13.45 -6.26
N MET A 126 -2.61 14.41 -7.15
CA MET A 126 -2.08 14.41 -8.52
C MET A 126 -1.01 15.49 -8.62
N VAL A 127 0.16 15.14 -9.18
CA VAL A 127 1.22 16.10 -9.44
C VAL A 127 0.81 16.97 -10.64
N PRO A 128 0.70 18.31 -10.50
CA PRO A 128 0.21 19.16 -11.58
C PRO A 128 1.15 19.20 -12.78
N ASP A 129 0.77 18.57 -13.90
CA ASP A 129 1.55 18.58 -15.13
C ASP A 129 0.70 18.18 -16.35
N GLU A 130 1.26 18.28 -17.57
CA GLU A 130 0.63 17.74 -18.76
C GLU A 130 0.68 16.20 -18.80
N LEU A 131 -0.37 15.57 -19.33
CA LEU A 131 -0.48 14.11 -19.44
C LEU A 131 0.61 13.55 -20.36
N PHE A 132 1.26 12.47 -19.93
CA PHE A 132 2.32 11.82 -20.70
C PHE A 132 2.25 10.29 -20.57
N PHE A 133 3.09 9.59 -21.34
CA PHE A 133 3.11 8.13 -21.34
C PHE A 133 4.25 7.61 -20.48
N ALA A 134 3.90 7.18 -19.27
CA ALA A 134 4.86 6.71 -18.28
C ALA A 134 5.28 5.24 -18.50
N GLN A 135 6.55 4.91 -18.17
CA GLN A 135 7.12 3.56 -18.30
C GLN A 135 7.70 3.04 -16.98
N GLY A 136 8.77 3.69 -16.48
CA GLY A 136 9.39 3.43 -15.18
C GLY A 136 9.31 4.66 -14.26
N SER A 137 9.48 4.45 -12.96
CA SER A 137 9.51 5.51 -11.96
C SER A 137 10.42 5.14 -10.80
N ASN A 138 10.91 6.17 -10.09
CA ASN A 138 11.75 6.01 -8.91
C ASN A 138 11.38 7.07 -7.87
N ILE A 139 11.62 6.73 -6.60
CA ILE A 139 11.67 7.67 -5.49
C ILE A 139 13.14 7.86 -5.13
N VAL A 140 13.61 9.09 -5.04
CA VAL A 140 15.03 9.42 -4.87
C VAL A 140 15.19 10.83 -4.30
N ASP A 141 16.24 11.12 -3.54
CA ASP A 141 16.65 12.49 -3.22
C ASP A 141 17.60 12.98 -4.32
N ALA A 142 17.08 13.63 -5.37
CA ALA A 142 17.85 13.92 -6.58
C ALA A 142 18.70 15.20 -6.45
N ASP A 143 18.27 16.17 -5.63
CA ASP A 143 18.99 17.42 -5.39
C ASP A 143 19.72 17.48 -4.03
N ASN A 144 19.74 16.36 -3.30
CA ASN A 144 20.41 16.19 -2.01
C ASN A 144 19.90 17.17 -0.94
N ASP A 145 18.62 17.54 -1.01
CA ASP A 145 18.00 18.46 -0.05
C ASP A 145 17.42 17.74 1.18
N GLY A 146 17.42 16.41 1.13
CA GLY A 146 16.94 15.53 2.18
C GLY A 146 15.48 15.12 2.02
N PHE A 147 14.75 15.58 1.01
CA PHE A 147 13.38 15.14 0.72
C PHE A 147 13.36 14.18 -0.47
N GLN A 148 12.39 13.26 -0.47
CA GLN A 148 12.26 12.30 -1.56
C GLN A 148 11.50 12.92 -2.73
N ASP A 149 12.17 12.97 -3.87
CA ASP A 149 11.70 13.37 -5.20
C ASP A 149 11.15 12.19 -6.00
N ILE A 150 10.54 12.51 -7.15
CA ILE A 150 9.98 11.51 -8.07
C ILE A 150 10.56 11.71 -9.46
N LEU A 151 11.16 10.66 -10.02
CA LEU A 151 11.46 10.55 -11.45
C LEU A 151 10.42 9.66 -12.12
N VAL A 152 9.91 10.08 -13.28
CA VAL A 152 9.09 9.22 -14.16
C VAL A 152 9.62 9.26 -15.60
N CYS A 153 9.90 8.08 -16.14
CA CYS A 153 10.30 7.89 -17.53
C CYS A 153 9.13 8.16 -18.48
N ASN A 154 9.36 8.94 -19.53
CA ASN A 154 8.38 9.26 -20.56
C ASN A 154 8.74 8.60 -21.90
N ASP A 155 7.90 7.69 -22.38
CA ASP A 155 8.12 6.97 -23.65
C ASP A 155 8.11 7.91 -24.86
N ASN A 156 7.36 9.01 -24.79
CA ASN A 156 7.08 9.88 -25.95
C ASN A 156 7.72 11.27 -25.87
N GLY A 157 8.59 11.53 -24.88
CA GLY A 157 9.25 12.82 -24.71
C GLY A 157 10.27 12.81 -23.57
N LEU A 158 10.60 14.01 -23.09
CA LEU A 158 11.48 14.19 -21.93
C LEU A 158 10.92 13.49 -20.69
N ASN A 159 11.82 12.90 -19.89
CA ASN A 159 11.51 12.40 -18.55
C ASN A 159 11.04 13.54 -17.66
N ARG A 160 10.33 13.19 -16.60
CA ARG A 160 9.79 14.13 -15.63
C ARG A 160 10.51 13.92 -14.30
N LEU A 161 11.25 14.92 -13.85
CA LEU A 161 11.74 14.99 -12.48
C LEU A 161 10.85 15.98 -11.72
N TYR A 162 10.31 15.54 -10.59
CA TYR A 162 9.49 16.37 -9.71
C TYR A 162 10.18 16.47 -8.36
N LEU A 163 10.59 17.68 -8.00
CA LEU A 163 11.22 17.93 -6.71
C LEU A 163 10.16 18.12 -5.62
N ASN A 164 10.39 17.52 -4.47
CA ASN A 164 9.57 17.65 -3.28
C ASN A 164 10.06 18.83 -2.44
N ASP A 165 9.22 19.83 -2.22
CA ASP A 165 9.62 21.02 -1.45
C ASP A 165 9.56 20.85 0.08
N GLY A 166 9.35 19.61 0.54
CA GLY A 166 9.21 19.26 1.95
C GLY A 166 7.86 19.64 2.57
N THR A 167 6.94 20.23 1.80
CA THR A 167 5.57 20.54 2.25
C THR A 167 4.54 19.52 1.75
N GLY A 168 4.99 18.49 1.04
CA GLY A 168 4.15 17.52 0.33
C GLY A 168 3.73 17.98 -1.06
N ALA A 169 4.30 19.08 -1.57
CA ALA A 169 4.08 19.55 -2.93
C ALA A 169 5.24 19.15 -3.85
N PHE A 170 4.88 18.73 -5.06
CA PHE A 170 5.82 18.32 -6.10
C PHE A 170 5.84 19.32 -7.24
N VAL A 171 7.04 19.78 -7.63
CA VAL A 171 7.22 20.75 -8.71
C VAL A 171 8.14 20.17 -9.78
N ARG A 172 7.68 20.18 -11.03
CA ARG A 172 8.50 19.76 -12.17
C ARG A 172 9.78 20.60 -12.26
N ASN A 173 10.93 19.93 -12.34
CA ASN A 173 12.22 20.55 -12.56
C ASN A 173 12.82 20.07 -13.89
N ASP A 174 13.08 21.01 -14.80
CA ASP A 174 13.68 20.76 -16.12
C ASP A 174 15.13 21.26 -16.21
N THR A 175 15.77 21.57 -15.08
CA THR A 175 17.08 22.23 -15.03
C THR A 175 18.15 21.48 -14.26
N LEU A 176 17.77 20.61 -13.32
CA LEU A 176 18.73 19.80 -12.55
C LEU A 176 19.40 18.75 -13.44
N ILE A 177 18.61 18.14 -14.34
CA ILE A 177 19.07 17.15 -15.32
C ILE A 177 18.61 17.60 -16.70
N ASP A 178 19.55 17.73 -17.64
CA ASP A 178 19.23 17.99 -19.05
C ASP A 178 18.90 16.68 -19.77
N PHE A 179 17.62 16.33 -19.84
CA PHE A 179 17.16 15.11 -20.52
C PHE A 179 17.13 15.22 -22.06
N ASN A 180 17.62 16.31 -22.65
CA ASN A 180 17.67 16.42 -24.11
C ASN A 180 18.68 15.45 -24.70
N THR A 181 18.30 14.86 -25.82
CA THR A 181 19.22 14.07 -26.65
C THR A 181 20.28 14.96 -27.29
N ASP A 182 21.53 14.47 -27.36
CA ASP A 182 22.67 15.16 -28.01
C ASP A 182 22.39 15.63 -29.44
N SER A 183 21.60 14.85 -30.17
CA SER A 183 21.13 15.16 -31.52
C SER A 183 19.64 15.45 -31.50
N VAL A 184 19.22 16.52 -32.19
CA VAL A 184 17.82 16.97 -32.23
C VAL A 184 16.86 15.81 -32.52
N SER A 185 16.00 15.51 -31.55
CA SER A 185 14.96 14.49 -31.64
C SER A 185 13.71 14.92 -30.86
N ASP A 186 12.73 14.03 -30.72
CA ASP A 186 11.58 14.23 -29.83
C ASP A 186 11.87 13.79 -28.38
N ASN A 187 13.14 13.46 -28.05
CA ASN A 187 13.63 13.02 -26.73
C ASN A 187 12.95 11.76 -26.18
N SER A 188 12.24 11.05 -27.04
CA SER A 188 11.46 9.88 -26.69
C SER A 188 12.31 8.63 -26.42
N GLY A 189 11.63 7.58 -25.96
CA GLY A 189 12.19 6.26 -25.80
C GLY A 189 12.82 5.98 -24.45
N ASN A 190 12.33 6.62 -23.38
CA ASN A 190 12.78 6.35 -22.01
C ASN A 190 11.93 5.23 -21.40
N TYR A 191 12.54 4.09 -21.06
CA TYR A 191 11.82 2.89 -20.61
C TYR A 191 12.10 2.58 -19.14
N GLY A 192 13.32 2.14 -18.84
CA GLY A 192 13.73 1.79 -17.49
C GLY A 192 14.67 2.84 -16.91
N SER A 193 14.50 3.17 -15.64
CA SER A 193 15.38 4.07 -14.90
C SER A 193 15.86 3.43 -13.59
N LEU A 194 17.15 3.56 -13.33
CA LEU A 194 17.77 3.08 -12.09
C LEU A 194 18.67 4.17 -11.52
N TRP A 195 18.53 4.41 -10.23
CA TRP A 195 19.39 5.30 -9.47
C TRP A 195 20.40 4.49 -8.69
N THR A 196 21.68 4.83 -8.80
CA THR A 196 22.77 4.13 -8.11
C THR A 196 24.01 5.00 -8.03
N ASP A 197 24.78 4.86 -6.96
CA ASP A 197 26.14 5.41 -6.89
C ASP A 197 27.09 4.44 -7.60
N PHE A 198 27.24 4.56 -8.92
CA PHE A 198 28.00 3.55 -9.70
C PHE A 198 29.52 3.72 -9.58
N ASP A 199 30.00 4.94 -9.29
CA ASP A 199 31.42 5.26 -9.20
C ASP A 199 31.94 5.38 -7.75
N MET A 200 31.06 5.16 -6.77
CA MET A 200 31.32 5.10 -5.32
C MET A 200 31.79 6.44 -4.74
N ASP A 201 31.35 7.57 -5.31
CA ASP A 201 31.77 8.90 -4.87
C ASP A 201 30.87 9.49 -3.77
N GLY A 202 29.73 8.87 -3.51
CA GLY A 202 28.84 9.15 -2.39
C GLY A 202 27.52 9.84 -2.76
N ASP A 203 27.28 10.17 -4.03
CA ASP A 203 25.97 10.62 -4.51
C ASP A 203 25.33 9.61 -5.48
N LEU A 204 24.06 9.83 -5.85
CA LEU A 204 23.35 8.91 -6.74
C LEU A 204 23.38 9.42 -8.18
N ASP A 205 23.72 8.52 -9.09
CA ASP A 205 23.65 8.71 -10.54
C ASP A 205 22.39 8.08 -11.12
N LEU A 206 22.06 8.44 -12.36
CA LEU A 206 20.87 7.96 -13.05
C LEU A 206 21.23 7.30 -14.38
N TYR A 207 20.96 5.99 -14.48
CA TYR A 207 21.03 5.26 -15.74
C TYR A 207 19.63 5.06 -16.35
N ILE A 208 19.50 5.28 -17.66
CA ILE A 208 18.24 5.10 -18.39
C ILE A 208 18.42 4.15 -19.57
N ALA A 209 17.72 3.02 -19.49
CA ALA A 209 17.56 2.10 -20.61
C ALA A 209 16.58 2.70 -21.63
N LYS A 210 17.03 2.83 -22.88
CA LYS A 210 16.26 3.46 -23.94
C LYS A 210 15.81 2.49 -25.02
N ARG A 211 14.58 2.70 -25.47
CA ARG A 211 14.02 2.06 -26.65
C ARG A 211 13.08 2.98 -27.38
N ARG A 212 13.14 2.97 -28.71
CA ARG A 212 12.15 3.66 -29.53
C ARG A 212 11.68 2.81 -30.70
N VAL A 213 10.37 2.54 -30.72
CA VAL A 213 9.73 1.87 -31.86
C VAL A 213 9.95 2.70 -33.13
N GLY A 214 10.45 2.04 -34.18
CA GLY A 214 10.74 2.67 -35.47
C GLY A 214 12.13 3.31 -35.58
N ALA A 215 12.92 3.34 -34.50
CA ALA A 215 14.34 3.75 -34.54
C ALA A 215 15.21 2.54 -34.89
N PHE A 216 15.45 2.30 -36.18
CA PHE A 216 16.22 1.13 -36.64
C PHE A 216 17.73 1.38 -36.75
N ASP A 217 18.16 2.64 -36.77
CA ASP A 217 19.58 3.01 -36.80
C ASP A 217 20.15 2.93 -35.37
N PRO A 218 21.16 2.09 -35.08
CA PRO A 218 21.79 2.04 -33.76
C PRO A 218 22.38 3.36 -33.28
N ALA A 219 22.59 4.34 -34.17
CA ALA A 219 23.03 5.69 -33.83
C ALA A 219 21.86 6.68 -33.58
N ASP A 220 20.60 6.24 -33.63
CA ASP A 220 19.46 7.09 -33.28
C ASP A 220 19.49 7.40 -31.78
N PRO A 221 19.56 8.68 -31.36
CA PRO A 221 19.75 9.04 -29.95
C PRO A 221 18.59 8.62 -29.04
N ARG A 222 17.43 8.28 -29.61
CA ARG A 222 16.23 7.87 -28.85
C ARG A 222 16.30 6.41 -28.36
N ARG A 223 17.36 5.69 -28.70
CA ARG A 223 17.63 4.30 -28.31
C ARG A 223 19.05 4.09 -27.79
N ILE A 224 19.81 5.16 -27.57
CA ILE A 224 21.13 5.07 -26.95
C ILE A 224 20.95 5.25 -25.46
N ASN A 225 21.24 4.22 -24.66
CA ASN A 225 21.17 4.33 -23.20
C ASN A 225 22.03 5.50 -22.71
N VAL A 226 21.60 6.14 -21.62
CA VAL A 226 22.26 7.33 -21.06
C VAL A 226 22.57 7.12 -19.58
N LEU A 227 23.65 7.75 -19.12
CA LEU A 227 24.13 7.73 -17.74
C LEU A 227 24.37 9.17 -17.33
N TYR A 228 23.50 9.69 -16.47
CA TYR A 228 23.64 11.00 -15.88
C TYR A 228 24.42 10.87 -14.58
N VAL A 229 25.68 11.31 -14.63
CA VAL A 229 26.59 11.31 -13.49
C VAL A 229 26.32 12.56 -12.67
N ASN A 230 26.09 12.41 -11.38
CA ASN A 230 25.91 13.54 -10.49
C ASN A 230 27.26 14.23 -10.23
N THR A 231 27.23 15.55 -10.08
CA THR A 231 28.43 16.36 -9.89
C THR A 231 28.08 17.52 -8.95
N ASP A 232 29.11 18.21 -8.45
CA ASP A 232 28.96 19.43 -7.64
C ASP A 232 27.99 20.50 -8.23
N THR A 233 27.70 20.45 -9.53
CA THR A 233 26.85 21.44 -10.23
C THR A 233 25.56 20.87 -10.83
N GLY A 234 25.21 19.63 -10.51
CA GLY A 234 24.08 18.89 -11.10
C GLY A 234 24.55 17.75 -12.00
N TYR A 235 23.67 17.26 -12.87
CA TYR A 235 23.93 16.01 -13.59
C TYR A 235 24.50 16.22 -14.99
N VAL A 236 25.44 15.36 -15.39
CA VAL A 236 26.08 15.37 -16.70
C VAL A 236 25.94 14.01 -17.37
N GLU A 237 25.44 13.97 -18.60
CA GLU A 237 25.40 12.73 -19.39
C GLU A 237 26.84 12.30 -19.76
N MET A 238 27.21 11.06 -19.41
CA MET A 238 28.56 10.52 -19.61
C MET A 238 28.58 9.06 -20.09
N ALA A 239 27.48 8.48 -20.58
CA ALA A 239 27.42 7.06 -20.90
C ALA A 239 28.54 6.62 -21.87
N ASP A 240 28.86 7.42 -22.89
CA ASP A 240 29.92 7.09 -23.85
C ASP A 240 31.30 7.03 -23.18
N SER A 241 31.55 7.88 -22.18
CA SER A 241 32.84 7.93 -21.46
C SER A 241 33.11 6.67 -20.65
N PHE A 242 32.05 5.97 -20.23
CA PHE A 242 32.11 4.71 -19.50
C PHE A 242 31.80 3.48 -20.38
N GLY A 243 31.56 3.68 -21.68
CA GLY A 243 31.19 2.58 -22.59
C GLY A 243 29.77 2.03 -22.40
N LEU A 244 28.92 2.78 -21.70
CA LEU A 244 27.53 2.45 -21.40
C LEU A 244 26.51 3.14 -22.33
N ALA A 245 26.97 3.86 -23.36
CA ALA A 245 26.13 4.40 -24.42
C ALA A 245 25.65 3.30 -25.39
N ILE A 246 24.93 2.31 -24.85
CA ILE A 246 24.49 1.12 -25.58
C ILE A 246 23.36 1.53 -26.55
N GLY A 247 23.65 1.47 -27.85
CA GLY A 247 22.71 1.79 -28.92
C GLY A 247 21.69 0.68 -29.25
N ALA A 248 21.51 -0.30 -28.37
CA ALA A 248 20.53 -1.39 -28.51
C ALA A 248 19.12 -0.93 -28.14
N GLN A 249 18.08 -1.69 -28.49
CA GLN A 249 16.72 -1.44 -27.99
C GLN A 249 16.59 -2.04 -26.59
N SER A 250 16.93 -1.24 -25.58
CA SER A 250 17.00 -1.66 -24.19
C SER A 250 15.69 -1.40 -23.44
N TRP A 251 15.28 -2.34 -22.58
CA TRP A 251 14.08 -2.16 -21.74
C TRP A 251 14.41 -1.96 -20.28
N SER A 252 15.40 -2.71 -19.80
CA SER A 252 15.77 -2.72 -18.41
C SER A 252 17.25 -2.95 -18.20
N SER A 253 17.69 -2.60 -17.00
CA SER A 253 19.03 -2.83 -16.49
C SER A 253 19.01 -2.99 -14.98
N ASP A 254 20.03 -3.62 -14.43
CA ASP A 254 20.27 -3.62 -12.98
C ASP A 254 21.79 -3.54 -12.71
N PHE A 255 22.16 -2.87 -11.62
CA PHE A 255 23.54 -2.73 -11.17
C PHE A 255 23.76 -3.49 -9.86
N ALA A 256 24.79 -4.32 -9.81
CA ALA A 256 25.21 -5.03 -8.60
C ALA A 256 26.70 -5.41 -8.66
N ASP A 257 27.32 -5.58 -7.50
CA ASP A 257 28.69 -6.10 -7.34
C ASP A 257 28.62 -7.63 -7.41
N ILE A 258 28.92 -8.22 -8.59
CA ILE A 258 28.69 -9.65 -8.84
C ILE A 258 29.81 -10.54 -8.33
N ASP A 259 31.01 -10.00 -8.10
CA ASP A 259 32.18 -10.75 -7.63
C ASP A 259 32.73 -10.31 -6.27
N ASN A 260 32.05 -9.35 -5.63
CA ASN A 260 32.38 -8.80 -4.33
C ASN A 260 33.74 -8.08 -4.33
N ASP A 261 34.11 -7.43 -5.44
CA ASP A 261 35.35 -6.66 -5.56
C ASP A 261 35.20 -5.17 -5.19
N GLY A 262 33.96 -4.72 -5.02
CA GLY A 262 33.59 -3.39 -4.55
C GLY A 262 33.29 -2.37 -5.65
N ASP A 263 33.28 -2.76 -6.93
CA ASP A 263 32.67 -1.96 -7.98
C ASP A 263 31.36 -2.58 -8.50
N LEU A 264 30.57 -1.79 -9.21
CA LEU A 264 29.24 -2.21 -9.67
C LEU A 264 29.29 -2.63 -11.14
N ASP A 265 28.83 -3.85 -11.42
CA ASP A 265 28.58 -4.40 -12.74
C ASP A 265 27.16 -4.08 -13.21
N ILE A 266 26.88 -4.32 -14.49
CA ILE A 266 25.56 -4.05 -15.06
C ILE A 266 25.08 -5.17 -16.00
N ILE A 267 23.82 -5.57 -15.85
CA ILE A 267 23.08 -6.32 -16.87
C ILE A 267 22.21 -5.35 -17.68
N VAL A 268 22.23 -5.46 -19.01
CA VAL A 268 21.36 -4.68 -19.91
C VAL A 268 20.52 -5.62 -20.77
N ILE A 269 19.20 -5.47 -20.67
CA ILE A 269 18.23 -6.29 -21.41
C ILE A 269 17.88 -5.64 -22.74
N ASN A 270 18.34 -6.30 -23.81
CA ASN A 270 18.25 -5.86 -25.20
C ASN A 270 17.24 -6.70 -26.02
N HIS A 271 16.59 -6.07 -27.00
CA HIS A 271 15.57 -6.74 -27.82
C HIS A 271 15.92 -6.96 -29.29
N ASP A 272 16.88 -6.22 -29.83
CA ASP A 272 17.30 -6.34 -31.23
C ASP A 272 18.74 -6.82 -31.39
N VAL A 273 19.46 -6.96 -30.29
CA VAL A 273 20.74 -7.64 -30.14
C VAL A 273 20.72 -8.48 -28.85
N GLU A 274 21.76 -9.26 -28.61
CA GLU A 274 21.92 -10.04 -27.39
C GLU A 274 21.94 -9.12 -26.15
N SER A 275 21.33 -9.57 -25.05
CA SER A 275 21.43 -8.86 -23.77
C SER A 275 22.83 -9.05 -23.19
N GLN A 276 23.35 -8.06 -22.46
CA GLN A 276 24.77 -7.99 -22.13
C GLN A 276 24.98 -7.88 -20.62
N LEU A 277 25.78 -8.79 -20.05
CA LEU A 277 26.40 -8.63 -18.74
C LEU A 277 27.76 -7.96 -18.93
N LEU A 278 27.93 -6.77 -18.37
CA LEU A 278 29.14 -5.99 -18.43
C LEU A 278 29.79 -5.93 -17.05
N GLU A 279 30.98 -6.52 -16.93
CA GLU A 279 31.83 -6.49 -15.74
C GLU A 279 32.52 -5.12 -15.64
N ASN A 280 32.46 -4.47 -14.49
CA ASN A 280 33.29 -3.31 -14.22
C ASN A 280 34.66 -3.83 -13.73
N THR A 281 35.72 -3.44 -14.44
CA THR A 281 37.08 -3.95 -14.16
C THR A 281 37.90 -2.96 -13.34
N GLY A 282 37.22 -2.08 -12.60
CA GLY A 282 37.76 -0.95 -11.88
C GLY A 282 37.61 0.38 -12.61
N GLY A 283 37.14 1.40 -11.88
CA GLY A 283 37.11 2.80 -12.33
C GLY A 283 36.10 3.09 -13.44
N GLY A 284 35.03 2.30 -13.53
CA GLY A 284 33.96 2.47 -14.52
C GLY A 284 34.32 1.90 -15.90
N ASN A 285 35.27 0.96 -15.98
CA ASN A 285 35.66 0.34 -17.24
C ASN A 285 34.90 -0.97 -17.45
N TYR A 286 33.82 -0.90 -18.24
CA TYR A 286 32.92 -2.02 -18.48
C TYR A 286 33.37 -2.93 -19.63
N VAL A 287 33.37 -4.24 -19.38
CA VAL A 287 33.75 -5.29 -20.34
C VAL A 287 32.62 -6.31 -20.46
N ASP A 288 32.19 -6.59 -21.70
CA ASP A 288 31.17 -7.63 -21.94
C ASP A 288 31.72 -9.03 -21.67
N ILE A 289 31.19 -9.65 -20.60
CA ILE A 289 31.54 -11.01 -20.19
C ILE A 289 30.44 -12.03 -20.47
N THR A 290 29.31 -11.64 -21.08
CA THR A 290 28.08 -12.45 -21.21
C THR A 290 28.34 -13.91 -21.58
N LEU A 291 29.04 -14.14 -22.69
CA LEU A 291 29.34 -15.48 -23.19
C LEU A 291 30.38 -16.22 -22.31
N ALA A 292 31.36 -15.49 -21.78
CA ALA A 292 32.39 -16.07 -20.91
C ALA A 292 31.82 -16.47 -19.54
N ALA A 293 30.83 -15.73 -19.07
CA ALA A 293 30.07 -15.96 -17.85
C ALA A 293 29.08 -17.12 -17.97
N GLY A 294 28.88 -17.69 -19.17
CA GLY A 294 27.94 -18.79 -19.39
C GLY A 294 26.47 -18.36 -19.47
N ILE A 295 26.21 -17.06 -19.63
CA ILE A 295 24.88 -16.49 -19.76
C ILE A 295 24.44 -16.54 -21.23
N ASP A 296 23.19 -16.96 -21.47
CA ASP A 296 22.61 -17.08 -22.81
C ASP A 296 21.17 -16.57 -22.78
N ILE A 297 20.98 -15.26 -22.92
CA ILE A 297 19.67 -14.62 -22.81
C ILE A 297 19.01 -14.58 -24.19
N ASN A 298 18.11 -15.53 -24.43
CA ASN A 298 17.37 -15.67 -25.67
C ASN A 298 15.87 -15.33 -25.51
N GLY A 299 15.25 -14.87 -26.60
CA GLY A 299 13.81 -14.64 -26.68
C GLY A 299 13.42 -13.18 -26.43
N VAL A 300 12.18 -12.96 -26.01
CA VAL A 300 11.68 -11.63 -25.65
C VAL A 300 11.74 -11.50 -24.13
N THR A 301 12.82 -10.90 -23.63
CA THR A 301 13.02 -10.59 -22.21
C THR A 301 12.40 -9.25 -21.84
N ILE A 302 12.22 -8.95 -20.55
CA ILE A 302 11.48 -7.75 -20.10
C ILE A 302 12.24 -7.04 -18.98
N GLN A 303 12.43 -7.73 -17.85
CA GLN A 303 13.12 -7.21 -16.66
C GLN A 303 14.27 -8.13 -16.27
N SER A 304 15.25 -7.56 -15.58
CA SER A 304 16.34 -8.27 -14.91
C SER A 304 16.49 -7.78 -13.48
N ILE A 305 16.99 -8.64 -12.60
CA ILE A 305 17.40 -8.24 -11.25
C ILE A 305 18.53 -9.15 -10.73
N PHE A 306 19.46 -8.56 -10.00
CA PHE A 306 20.50 -9.25 -9.25
C PHE A 306 20.10 -9.45 -7.80
N ARG A 307 19.98 -10.69 -7.33
CA ARG A 307 19.66 -11.02 -5.94
C ARG A 307 20.30 -12.34 -5.56
N ASP A 308 20.81 -12.43 -4.33
CA ASP A 308 21.38 -13.66 -3.77
C ASP A 308 20.22 -14.57 -3.30
N PHE A 309 19.82 -15.55 -4.12
CA PHE A 309 18.66 -16.40 -3.85
C PHE A 309 19.00 -17.66 -3.04
N ASP A 310 20.24 -18.13 -3.06
CA ASP A 310 20.65 -19.28 -2.23
C ASP A 310 21.45 -18.91 -0.99
N ASN A 311 21.61 -17.62 -0.69
CA ASN A 311 22.32 -17.08 0.45
C ASN A 311 23.81 -17.50 0.49
N ASP A 312 24.44 -17.72 -0.67
CA ASP A 312 25.85 -18.10 -0.73
C ASP A 312 26.84 -16.92 -0.67
N GLY A 313 26.33 -15.69 -0.77
CA GLY A 313 27.09 -14.45 -0.70
C GLY A 313 27.36 -13.79 -2.07
N TYR A 314 26.95 -14.42 -3.17
CA TYR A 314 27.04 -13.86 -4.51
C TYR A 314 25.64 -13.56 -5.07
N VAL A 315 25.49 -12.47 -5.80
CA VAL A 315 24.19 -12.14 -6.41
C VAL A 315 23.95 -12.96 -7.67
N ASP A 316 22.80 -13.62 -7.73
CA ASP A 316 22.32 -14.36 -8.89
C ASP A 316 21.53 -13.45 -9.83
N LEU A 317 21.37 -13.83 -11.09
CA LEU A 317 20.63 -13.06 -12.09
C LEU A 317 19.30 -13.72 -12.45
N LEU A 318 18.19 -13.03 -12.16
CA LEU A 318 16.86 -13.37 -12.65
C LEU A 318 16.48 -12.48 -13.83
N VAL A 319 16.03 -13.07 -14.94
CA VAL A 319 15.53 -12.39 -16.13
C VAL A 319 14.12 -12.87 -16.46
N SER A 320 13.15 -11.97 -16.59
CA SER A 320 11.77 -12.27 -16.98
C SER A 320 11.56 -12.17 -18.49
N GLY A 321 10.47 -12.77 -19.00
CA GLY A 321 10.13 -12.65 -20.42
C GLY A 321 9.34 -13.82 -21.00
N SER A 322 9.58 -14.13 -22.28
CA SER A 322 9.04 -15.31 -22.97
C SER A 322 9.37 -16.61 -22.23
N GLN A 323 10.56 -16.67 -21.64
CA GLN A 323 10.99 -17.70 -20.71
C GLN A 323 11.72 -16.97 -19.59
N ALA A 324 11.32 -17.23 -18.35
CA ALA A 324 12.05 -16.72 -17.21
C ALA A 324 13.31 -17.55 -17.02
N LYS A 325 14.44 -16.88 -16.85
CA LYS A 325 15.74 -17.50 -16.65
C LYS A 325 16.32 -17.06 -15.32
N LEU A 326 16.88 -18.00 -14.58
CA LEU A 326 17.59 -17.74 -13.34
C LEU A 326 18.99 -18.33 -13.48
N TYR A 327 20.00 -17.51 -13.24
CA TYR A 327 21.40 -17.84 -13.35
C TYR A 327 22.03 -17.72 -11.98
N ARG A 328 22.46 -18.85 -11.41
CA ARG A 328 23.18 -18.86 -10.13
C ARG A 328 24.62 -18.43 -10.36
N ASN A 329 25.09 -17.46 -9.59
CA ASN A 329 26.48 -17.01 -9.63
C ASN A 329 27.38 -18.02 -8.90
N LEU A 330 28.53 -18.37 -9.49
CA LEU A 330 29.47 -19.34 -8.91
C LEU A 330 30.62 -18.69 -8.13
N GLY A 331 30.65 -17.34 -8.08
CA GLY A 331 31.67 -16.56 -7.38
C GLY A 331 33.00 -16.45 -8.12
N ASP A 332 33.03 -16.80 -9.40
CA ASP A 332 34.22 -16.74 -10.27
C ASP A 332 33.92 -16.08 -11.62
N ASN A 333 32.97 -15.14 -11.65
CA ASN A 333 32.43 -14.48 -12.84
C ASN A 333 31.78 -15.43 -13.86
N THR A 334 31.40 -16.64 -13.42
CA THR A 334 30.60 -17.58 -14.19
C THR A 334 29.29 -17.93 -13.51
N PHE A 335 28.30 -18.30 -14.32
CA PHE A 335 26.94 -18.57 -13.88
C PHE A 335 26.42 -19.92 -14.41
N ASP A 336 25.64 -20.59 -13.58
CA ASP A 336 24.89 -21.80 -13.95
C ASP A 336 23.40 -21.48 -14.15
N GLU A 337 22.81 -21.83 -15.30
CA GLU A 337 21.36 -21.69 -15.50
C GLU A 337 20.59 -22.71 -14.64
N ILE A 338 19.73 -22.22 -13.74
CA ILE A 338 18.76 -23.02 -13.00
C ILE A 338 17.64 -23.43 -13.96
N THR A 339 17.49 -24.73 -14.16
CA THR A 339 16.47 -25.26 -15.08
C THR A 339 15.07 -25.10 -14.49
N THR A 340 14.16 -24.45 -15.23
CA THR A 340 12.73 -24.31 -14.90
C THR A 340 12.48 -23.79 -13.46
N PRO A 341 13.03 -22.62 -13.08
CA PRO A 341 12.96 -22.12 -11.71
C PRO A 341 11.52 -21.93 -11.24
N PHE A 342 10.60 -21.63 -12.17
CA PHE A 342 9.17 -21.45 -11.94
C PHE A 342 8.33 -22.50 -12.69
N GLY A 343 8.87 -23.72 -12.88
CA GLY A 343 8.24 -24.75 -13.72
C GLY A 343 8.12 -24.33 -15.19
N ASP A 344 7.00 -24.68 -15.84
CA ASP A 344 6.72 -24.34 -17.24
C ASP A 344 6.19 -22.90 -17.43
N GLU A 345 6.33 -22.03 -16.41
CA GLU A 345 5.68 -20.73 -16.38
C GLU A 345 6.56 -19.61 -16.94
N SER A 346 6.04 -18.88 -17.94
CA SER A 346 6.67 -17.68 -18.46
C SER A 346 6.38 -16.47 -17.56
N VAL A 347 7.12 -16.32 -16.46
CA VAL A 347 7.08 -15.11 -15.62
C VAL A 347 7.40 -13.88 -16.48
N LYS A 348 6.49 -12.89 -16.51
CA LYS A 348 6.56 -11.73 -17.41
C LYS A 348 7.00 -10.45 -16.74
N SER A 349 6.63 -10.28 -15.49
CA SER A 349 7.19 -9.29 -14.58
C SER A 349 7.22 -9.88 -13.19
N PHE A 350 7.96 -9.25 -12.28
CA PHE A 350 8.09 -9.72 -10.91
C PHE A 350 8.41 -8.58 -9.93
N THR A 351 8.28 -8.90 -8.65
CA THR A 351 8.96 -8.19 -7.57
C THR A 351 9.54 -9.19 -6.57
N ILE A 352 10.54 -8.74 -5.81
CA ILE A 352 11.32 -9.56 -4.86
C ILE A 352 11.09 -9.04 -3.44
N GLY A 353 10.78 -9.97 -2.54
CA GLY A 353 10.63 -9.75 -1.10
C GLY A 353 10.77 -11.06 -0.35
N ASP A 354 10.83 -11.04 0.98
CA ASP A 354 10.79 -12.24 1.82
C ASP A 354 9.37 -12.37 2.41
N PHE A 355 8.53 -13.20 1.75
CA PHE A 355 7.10 -13.34 2.03
C PHE A 355 6.79 -14.44 3.04
N ASN A 356 7.75 -15.19 3.55
CA ASN A 356 7.50 -16.11 4.66
C ASN A 356 8.34 -15.75 5.90
N GLY A 357 9.29 -14.81 5.76
CA GLY A 357 10.19 -14.37 6.82
C GLY A 357 11.31 -15.36 7.10
N ASP A 358 11.66 -16.21 6.13
CA ASP A 358 12.68 -17.27 6.30
C ASP A 358 14.09 -16.85 5.89
N GLY A 359 14.24 -15.63 5.35
CA GLY A 359 15.53 -15.08 4.93
C GLY A 359 15.95 -15.44 3.51
N PHE A 360 15.13 -16.15 2.74
CA PHE A 360 15.38 -16.44 1.33
C PHE A 360 14.52 -15.53 0.47
N PRO A 361 15.11 -14.75 -0.48
CA PRO A 361 14.31 -13.91 -1.34
C PRO A 361 13.31 -14.72 -2.18
N ASP A 362 12.04 -14.34 -2.09
CA ASP A 362 10.92 -14.91 -2.82
C ASP A 362 10.57 -14.07 -4.05
N VAL A 363 9.69 -14.60 -4.92
CA VAL A 363 9.28 -13.94 -6.16
C VAL A 363 7.77 -13.84 -6.25
N TYR A 364 7.23 -12.62 -6.30
CA TYR A 364 5.86 -12.39 -6.76
C TYR A 364 5.89 -12.22 -8.28
N ALA A 365 5.41 -13.21 -9.01
CA ALA A 365 5.40 -13.26 -10.46
C ALA A 365 4.06 -12.79 -11.04
N THR A 366 4.11 -11.92 -12.03
CA THR A 366 2.93 -11.45 -12.77
C THR A 366 2.95 -11.91 -14.22
N TYR A 367 1.76 -11.91 -14.82
CA TYR A 367 1.56 -12.36 -16.19
C TYR A 367 0.80 -11.31 -17.00
N HIS A 368 1.26 -11.11 -18.23
CA HIS A 368 0.67 -10.16 -19.15
C HIS A 368 0.84 -10.60 -20.61
N ALA A 369 -0.02 -10.07 -21.46
CA ALA A 369 0.06 -10.19 -22.90
C ALA A 369 0.82 -9.00 -23.48
N LEU A 370 1.54 -9.25 -24.57
CA LEU A 370 2.44 -8.29 -25.20
C LEU A 370 3.53 -7.81 -24.22
N TYR A 371 3.30 -6.67 -23.58
CA TYR A 371 4.32 -5.89 -22.89
C TYR A 371 3.90 -5.43 -21.50
N ASN A 372 2.64 -5.04 -21.32
CA ASN A 372 2.12 -4.61 -20.02
C ASN A 372 0.62 -4.91 -19.86
N THR A 373 -0.04 -5.52 -20.86
CA THR A 373 -1.49 -5.74 -20.80
C THR A 373 -1.81 -6.91 -19.87
N PRO A 374 -2.53 -6.72 -18.75
CA PRO A 374 -2.81 -7.78 -17.80
C PRO A 374 -3.34 -9.06 -18.46
N SER A 375 -2.86 -10.20 -17.97
CA SER A 375 -3.25 -11.51 -18.49
C SER A 375 -4.76 -11.75 -18.36
N THR A 376 -5.40 -12.28 -19.41
CA THR A 376 -6.83 -12.65 -19.35
C THR A 376 -7.07 -14.09 -18.90
N VAL A 377 -6.02 -14.90 -18.80
CA VAL A 377 -6.12 -16.36 -18.64
C VAL A 377 -5.36 -16.91 -17.43
N LYS A 378 -4.49 -16.09 -16.83
CA LYS A 378 -3.60 -16.50 -15.75
C LYS A 378 -3.49 -15.40 -14.71
N ASP A 379 -3.67 -15.80 -13.45
CA ASP A 379 -3.51 -14.95 -12.29
C ASP A 379 -2.05 -14.91 -11.85
N ASP A 380 -1.68 -13.86 -11.12
CA ASP A 380 -0.36 -13.69 -10.53
C ASP A 380 -0.05 -14.82 -9.54
N THR A 381 1.23 -15.02 -9.19
CA THR A 381 1.68 -16.17 -8.38
C THR A 381 2.81 -15.77 -7.47
N ILE A 382 2.70 -16.12 -6.18
CA ILE A 382 3.82 -16.08 -5.25
C ILE A 382 4.60 -17.39 -5.33
N TRP A 383 5.88 -17.26 -5.60
CA TRP A 383 6.87 -18.34 -5.59
C TRP A 383 7.76 -18.17 -4.37
N ILE A 384 7.58 -19.08 -3.42
CA ILE A 384 8.39 -19.17 -2.21
C ILE A 384 9.68 -19.91 -2.53
N ASN A 385 10.81 -19.29 -2.25
CA ASN A 385 12.12 -19.89 -2.38
C ASN A 385 12.32 -20.92 -1.26
N ASN A 386 12.68 -22.14 -1.63
CA ASN A 386 12.86 -23.19 -0.64
C ASN A 386 14.21 -22.99 0.06
N ALA A 387 14.15 -22.67 1.35
CA ALA A 387 15.32 -22.54 2.20
C ALA A 387 16.33 -23.70 2.07
N ASN A 388 17.61 -23.36 2.09
CA ASN A 388 18.72 -24.31 2.15
C ASN A 388 19.49 -24.18 3.49
N GLU A 389 20.72 -24.71 3.58
CA GLU A 389 21.52 -24.70 4.82
C GLU A 389 22.39 -23.44 5.01
N ASN A 390 22.43 -22.54 4.02
CA ASN A 390 23.20 -21.30 4.10
C ASN A 390 22.57 -20.33 5.10
N ASN A 391 23.44 -19.59 5.79
CA ASN A 391 23.05 -18.57 6.73
C ASN A 391 22.84 -17.24 5.99
N TYR A 392 22.10 -16.32 6.60
CA TYR A 392 21.78 -15.02 6.03
C TYR A 392 21.79 -13.92 7.09
N VAL A 393 21.75 -12.66 6.65
CA VAL A 393 21.28 -11.55 7.48
C VAL A 393 20.51 -10.56 6.61
N ARG A 394 19.36 -10.10 7.12
CA ARG A 394 18.55 -9.06 6.47
C ARG A 394 18.73 -7.73 7.20
N ILE A 395 18.96 -6.65 6.46
CA ILE A 395 19.21 -5.32 7.00
C ILE A 395 18.05 -4.39 6.66
N LYS A 396 17.30 -3.95 7.68
CA LYS A 396 16.30 -2.88 7.58
C LYS A 396 16.94 -1.57 8.08
N ALA A 397 17.30 -0.68 7.17
CA ALA A 397 17.84 0.63 7.53
C ALA A 397 16.72 1.66 7.71
N ILE A 398 16.85 2.54 8.69
CA ILE A 398 15.95 3.66 8.94
C ILE A 398 16.80 4.92 9.08
N GLY A 399 16.69 5.83 8.11
CA GLY A 399 17.45 7.07 8.08
C GLY A 399 16.84 8.19 8.94
N THR A 400 17.43 9.38 8.86
CA THR A 400 16.95 10.61 9.49
C THR A 400 16.99 11.78 8.49
N ASN A 401 16.53 12.96 8.89
CA ASN A 401 16.58 14.21 8.10
C ASN A 401 15.86 14.14 6.75
N GLY A 402 14.68 13.51 6.70
CA GLY A 402 13.84 13.52 5.49
C GLY A 402 14.05 12.32 4.53
N ASN A 403 14.87 11.34 4.93
CA ASN A 403 15.00 10.07 4.24
C ASN A 403 14.87 8.88 5.21
N THR A 404 13.70 8.72 5.81
CA THR A 404 13.39 7.61 6.73
C THR A 404 13.48 6.23 6.05
N SER A 405 13.20 6.16 4.75
CA SER A 405 13.35 4.95 3.92
C SER A 405 14.80 4.57 3.61
N ALA A 406 15.77 5.41 3.98
CA ALA A 406 17.20 5.22 3.72
C ALA A 406 17.55 5.00 2.23
N ILE A 407 16.75 5.56 1.31
CA ILE A 407 16.97 5.45 -0.14
C ILE A 407 18.32 6.08 -0.49
N GLY A 408 19.14 5.39 -1.27
CA GLY A 408 20.51 5.78 -1.60
C GLY A 408 21.56 5.36 -0.57
N ALA A 409 21.17 4.76 0.57
CA ALA A 409 22.15 4.24 1.52
C ALA A 409 22.85 2.98 0.97
N LYS A 410 24.17 2.92 1.16
CA LYS A 410 25.01 1.78 0.81
C LYS A 410 25.36 0.98 2.06
N LEU A 411 25.26 -0.34 1.96
CA LEU A 411 25.47 -1.29 3.02
C LEU A 411 26.65 -2.20 2.65
N PHE A 412 27.71 -2.17 3.45
CA PHE A 412 28.88 -3.01 3.29
C PHE A 412 28.94 -4.03 4.43
N LEU A 413 28.81 -5.31 4.10
CA LEU A 413 28.90 -6.40 5.06
C LEU A 413 30.23 -7.12 4.93
N HIS A 414 31.03 -7.08 5.99
CA HIS A 414 32.34 -7.72 6.04
C HIS A 414 32.24 -9.09 6.73
N ILE A 415 32.66 -10.12 6.00
CA ILE A 415 32.66 -11.52 6.45
C ILE A 415 34.00 -12.15 6.05
N ASP A 416 34.82 -12.47 7.04
CA ASP A 416 36.18 -12.98 6.85
C ASP A 416 37.04 -12.02 6.00
N SER A 417 37.27 -12.36 4.73
CA SER A 417 38.02 -11.54 3.77
C SER A 417 37.16 -10.96 2.65
N VAL A 418 35.87 -11.27 2.64
CA VAL A 418 34.91 -10.83 1.61
C VAL A 418 34.13 -9.63 2.13
N THR A 419 33.89 -8.67 1.24
CA THR A 419 32.99 -7.55 1.49
C THR A 419 31.86 -7.63 0.48
N GLN A 420 30.63 -7.79 0.95
CA GLN A 420 29.47 -7.69 0.10
C GLN A 420 28.90 -6.28 0.17
N MET A 421 28.42 -5.76 -0.95
CA MET A 421 27.78 -4.44 -1.02
C MET A 421 26.32 -4.56 -1.51
N ARG A 422 25.41 -3.83 -0.87
CA ARG A 422 24.02 -3.66 -1.32
C ARG A 422 23.60 -2.20 -1.18
N GLU A 423 22.81 -1.71 -2.12
CA GLU A 423 22.26 -0.35 -2.10
C GLU A 423 20.74 -0.37 -1.94
N ILE A 424 20.20 0.57 -1.16
CA ILE A 424 18.76 0.76 -0.97
C ILE A 424 18.20 1.66 -2.08
N ARG A 425 17.37 1.09 -2.95
CA ARG A 425 16.74 1.77 -4.08
C ARG A 425 15.23 1.65 -4.01
N ALA A 426 14.51 2.72 -4.35
CA ALA A 426 13.07 2.71 -4.52
C ALA A 426 12.72 2.86 -6.01
N GLY A 427 12.29 1.74 -6.60
CA GLY A 427 12.05 1.61 -8.04
C GLY A 427 13.23 0.95 -8.74
N GLU A 428 12.93 -0.06 -9.55
CA GLU A 428 13.90 -0.92 -10.22
C GLU A 428 13.58 -0.91 -11.73
N SER A 429 14.35 -0.12 -12.48
CA SER A 429 14.33 -0.06 -13.93
C SER A 429 12.91 0.02 -14.55
N TYR A 430 12.39 -1.08 -15.10
CA TYR A 430 11.15 -1.08 -15.90
C TYR A 430 9.91 -1.33 -15.04
N GLY A 431 9.49 -0.30 -14.29
CA GLY A 431 8.13 -0.18 -13.74
C GLY A 431 7.79 -1.02 -12.51
N ILE A 432 8.78 -1.62 -11.85
CA ILE A 432 8.63 -2.41 -10.62
C ILE A 432 9.38 -1.78 -9.45
N GLY A 433 9.02 -2.14 -8.23
CA GLY A 433 9.80 -1.87 -7.02
C GLY A 433 10.02 -3.15 -6.23
N THR A 434 11.11 -3.25 -5.46
CA THR A 434 11.41 -4.42 -4.64
C THR A 434 11.78 -4.02 -3.23
N SER A 435 11.90 -5.00 -2.32
CA SER A 435 12.12 -4.74 -0.91
C SER A 435 13.25 -3.74 -0.65
N LEU A 436 12.98 -2.76 0.23
CA LEU A 436 13.99 -1.86 0.77
C LEU A 436 14.89 -2.57 1.80
N ILE A 437 14.45 -3.71 2.34
CA ILE A 437 15.25 -4.54 3.25
C ILE A 437 16.24 -5.34 2.41
N LYS A 438 17.53 -5.22 2.72
CA LYS A 438 18.58 -5.87 1.93
C LYS A 438 19.05 -7.16 2.55
N ASN A 439 19.09 -8.19 1.72
CA ASN A 439 19.52 -9.53 2.10
C ASN A 439 20.99 -9.75 1.76
N PHE A 440 21.72 -10.36 2.69
CA PHE A 440 23.09 -10.80 2.54
C PHE A 440 23.18 -12.29 2.87
N GLY A 441 23.58 -13.10 1.89
CA GLY A 441 23.96 -14.48 2.12
C GLY A 441 25.30 -14.58 2.82
N LEU A 442 25.41 -15.50 3.76
CA LEU A 442 26.62 -15.74 4.54
C LEU A 442 27.25 -17.10 4.21
N GLY A 443 26.61 -17.89 3.33
CA GLY A 443 26.97 -19.27 3.10
C GLY A 443 27.06 -20.04 4.42
N SER A 444 28.21 -20.68 4.66
CA SER A 444 28.46 -21.41 5.92
C SER A 444 28.92 -20.52 7.10
N ALA A 445 29.13 -19.22 6.89
CA ALA A 445 29.64 -18.34 7.94
C ALA A 445 28.61 -18.15 9.06
N THR A 446 29.06 -18.25 10.31
CA THR A 446 28.21 -18.17 11.51
C THR A 446 28.38 -16.85 12.27
N ALA A 447 29.14 -15.90 11.70
CA ALA A 447 29.42 -14.61 12.29
C ALA A 447 29.69 -13.58 11.19
N VAL A 448 29.38 -12.33 11.50
CA VAL A 448 29.66 -11.15 10.68
C VAL A 448 30.70 -10.30 11.43
N ASP A 449 31.75 -9.85 10.75
CA ASP A 449 32.79 -9.02 11.36
C ASP A 449 32.30 -7.60 11.62
N SER A 450 31.67 -7.00 10.59
CA SER A 450 31.04 -5.69 10.71
C SER A 450 30.06 -5.40 9.58
N LEU A 451 29.09 -4.53 9.88
CA LEU A 451 28.26 -3.83 8.91
C LEU A 451 28.67 -2.37 8.90
N VAL A 452 29.02 -1.83 7.74
CA VAL A 452 29.22 -0.38 7.52
C VAL A 452 28.04 0.15 6.72
N VAL A 453 27.38 1.18 7.24
CA VAL A 453 26.30 1.89 6.55
C VAL A 453 26.82 3.26 6.13
N VAL A 454 26.76 3.56 4.84
CA VAL A 454 26.99 4.90 4.29
C VAL A 454 25.62 5.44 3.91
N TRP A 455 25.13 6.40 4.69
CA TRP A 455 23.84 7.05 4.50
C TRP A 455 23.89 8.02 3.33
N SER A 456 22.73 8.33 2.72
CA SER A 456 22.64 9.25 1.57
C SER A 456 23.18 10.66 1.85
N ASN A 457 23.18 11.08 3.13
CA ASN A 457 23.75 12.36 3.56
C ASN A 457 25.28 12.31 3.80
N GLY A 458 25.96 11.23 3.38
CA GLY A 458 27.40 11.03 3.52
C GLY A 458 27.87 10.60 4.92
N VAL A 459 26.97 10.48 5.90
CA VAL A 459 27.33 9.95 7.22
C VAL A 459 27.67 8.47 7.08
N SER A 460 28.78 8.04 7.69
CA SER A 460 29.19 6.63 7.71
C SER A 460 29.23 6.10 9.14
N GLU A 461 28.63 4.93 9.35
CA GLU A 461 28.53 4.26 10.66
C GLU A 461 28.98 2.82 10.54
N SER A 462 29.73 2.34 11.53
CA SER A 462 30.21 0.96 11.59
C SER A 462 29.63 0.26 12.81
N HIS A 463 29.13 -0.95 12.59
CA HIS A 463 28.45 -1.76 13.58
C HIS A 463 29.05 -3.15 13.64
N HIS A 464 29.08 -3.73 14.84
CA HIS A 464 29.64 -5.06 15.11
C HIS A 464 28.62 -5.93 15.85
N ASN A 465 28.91 -7.22 15.98
CA ASN A 465 28.04 -8.22 16.62
C ASN A 465 26.68 -8.33 15.91
N ILE A 466 26.71 -8.35 14.58
CA ILE A 466 25.50 -8.53 13.78
C ILE A 466 25.07 -10.00 13.92
N PRO A 467 23.89 -10.28 14.47
CA PRO A 467 23.38 -11.64 14.56
C PRO A 467 23.09 -12.21 13.17
N VAL A 468 23.41 -13.49 12.99
CA VAL A 468 23.09 -14.26 11.77
C VAL A 468 21.68 -14.88 11.86
N ASN A 469 21.11 -15.22 10.71
CA ASN A 469 19.77 -15.80 10.52
C ASN A 469 18.66 -14.98 11.15
N THR A 470 18.70 -13.67 10.91
CA THR A 470 17.72 -12.74 11.44
C THR A 470 17.64 -11.49 10.57
N THR A 471 16.54 -10.77 10.70
CA THR A 471 16.44 -9.38 10.29
C THR A 471 16.92 -8.48 11.43
N VAL A 472 17.77 -7.51 11.13
CA VAL A 472 18.22 -6.47 12.07
C VAL A 472 17.77 -5.10 11.60
N THR A 473 17.45 -4.23 12.55
CA THR A 473 17.13 -2.83 12.27
C THR A 473 18.35 -1.98 12.58
N VAL A 474 18.70 -1.10 11.64
CA VAL A 474 19.76 -0.11 11.78
C VAL A 474 19.14 1.27 11.70
N LEU A 475 19.07 1.96 12.83
CA LEU A 475 18.62 3.34 12.89
C LEU A 475 19.84 4.26 12.87
N GLN A 476 19.86 5.23 11.97
CA GLN A 476 20.96 6.20 11.88
C GLN A 476 21.22 6.88 13.23
N GLY A 477 22.49 6.95 13.65
CA GLY A 477 22.90 7.51 14.94
C GLY A 477 22.68 6.58 16.14
N SER A 478 22.37 5.29 15.91
CA SER A 478 22.11 4.30 16.96
C SER A 478 22.96 3.03 16.76
N CYS A 479 22.84 2.08 17.69
CA CYS A 479 23.40 0.74 17.54
C CYS A 479 22.42 -0.23 16.84
N VAL A 480 22.98 -1.32 16.32
CA VAL A 480 22.22 -2.40 15.68
C VAL A 480 21.55 -3.28 16.74
N ARG A 481 20.28 -3.58 16.50
CA ARG A 481 19.47 -4.45 17.35
C ARG A 481 18.66 -5.42 16.48
N GLN A 482 18.40 -6.60 17.04
CA GLN A 482 17.35 -7.45 16.52
C GLN A 482 16.01 -6.76 16.73
N VAL A 483 15.11 -6.97 15.79
CA VAL A 483 13.72 -6.53 15.88
C VAL A 483 13.10 -7.05 17.18
N VAL A 484 12.48 -6.16 17.95
CA VAL A 484 11.81 -6.51 19.20
C VAL A 484 10.33 -6.78 18.91
N SER A 485 9.87 -8.02 19.10
CA SER A 485 8.45 -8.33 18.99
C SER A 485 7.70 -7.90 20.25
N LEU A 486 6.55 -7.24 20.08
CA LEU A 486 5.61 -6.95 21.17
C LEU A 486 4.77 -8.17 21.57
N GLY A 487 4.67 -9.20 20.71
CA GLY A 487 3.90 -10.42 20.95
C GLY A 487 2.42 -10.18 21.29
N GLN A 488 1.86 -9.07 20.83
CA GLN A 488 0.50 -8.60 21.10
C GLN A 488 -0.25 -8.37 19.80
N GLY A 489 -1.58 -8.47 19.88
CA GLY A 489 -2.43 -8.39 18.71
C GLY A 489 -2.13 -9.48 17.68
N PRO A 490 -2.55 -9.27 16.43
CA PRO A 490 -3.41 -8.18 15.98
C PRO A 490 -4.73 -8.10 16.77
N PHE A 491 -5.27 -6.89 16.88
CA PHE A 491 -6.55 -6.62 17.52
C PHE A 491 -7.59 -6.29 16.45
N GLU A 492 -8.77 -6.91 16.54
CA GLU A 492 -9.91 -6.54 15.72
C GLU A 492 -10.77 -5.55 16.52
N GLN A 493 -10.93 -4.35 15.99
CA GLN A 493 -11.73 -3.29 16.57
C GLN A 493 -13.17 -3.37 16.09
N CYS A 494 -14.08 -3.65 17.04
CA CYS A 494 -15.52 -3.69 16.84
C CYS A 494 -16.17 -2.46 17.48
N GLY A 495 -16.30 -1.36 16.75
CA GLY A 495 -16.84 -0.12 17.29
C GLY A 495 -15.83 0.60 18.21
N LEU A 496 -16.24 0.93 19.44
CA LEU A 496 -15.46 1.80 20.35
C LEU A 496 -14.54 1.00 21.31
N ASP A 497 -14.03 -0.15 20.87
CA ASP A 497 -13.12 -0.95 21.68
C ASP A 497 -11.86 -0.17 22.06
N THR A 498 -11.33 -0.47 23.25
CA THR A 498 -10.06 0.06 23.72
C THR A 498 -9.10 -1.08 24.00
N PHE A 499 -7.94 -1.07 23.34
CA PHE A 499 -6.89 -2.08 23.54
C PHE A 499 -5.73 -1.48 24.34
N THR A 500 -5.19 -2.24 25.30
CA THR A 500 -3.97 -1.86 26.00
C THR A 500 -2.78 -2.56 25.35
N ILE A 501 -1.86 -1.81 24.77
CA ILE A 501 -0.60 -2.33 24.20
C ILE A 501 0.53 -1.98 25.17
N THR A 502 1.38 -2.97 25.48
CA THR A 502 2.45 -2.83 26.48
C THR A 502 3.81 -3.17 25.90
N ALA A 503 4.75 -2.24 25.97
CA ALA A 503 6.14 -2.44 25.60
C ALA A 503 6.89 -3.35 26.60
N PRO A 504 8.00 -4.01 26.19
CA PRO A 504 8.79 -4.84 27.08
C PRO A 504 9.48 -4.06 28.22
N ASP A 505 9.87 -4.79 29.27
CA ASP A 505 10.72 -4.29 30.35
C ASP A 505 12.19 -4.11 29.89
N GLY A 506 12.98 -3.35 30.66
CA GLY A 506 14.43 -3.23 30.46
C GLY A 506 14.89 -1.99 29.67
N TYR A 507 13.99 -1.05 29.42
CA TYR A 507 14.25 0.19 28.68
C TYR A 507 13.99 1.42 29.56
N ASP A 508 14.76 2.49 29.33
CA ASP A 508 14.69 3.75 30.08
C ASP A 508 13.67 4.73 29.46
N ALA A 509 13.41 4.62 28.16
CA ALA A 509 12.44 5.46 27.46
C ALA A 509 11.63 4.70 26.41
N TYR A 510 10.39 5.14 26.22
CA TYR A 510 9.40 4.63 25.27
C TYR A 510 8.87 5.81 24.46
N LEU A 511 8.76 5.64 23.14
CA LEU A 511 8.09 6.59 22.24
C LEU A 511 7.27 5.79 21.23
N TRP A 512 5.97 5.75 21.44
CA TRP A 512 5.01 5.08 20.56
C TRP A 512 4.80 5.89 19.28
N SER A 513 4.38 5.21 18.21
CA SER A 513 4.07 5.83 16.91
C SER A 513 3.00 6.93 17.00
N ASN A 514 2.12 6.88 18.00
CA ASN A 514 1.14 7.94 18.28
C ASN A 514 1.67 9.05 19.23
N GLY A 515 2.99 9.11 19.45
CA GLY A 515 3.66 10.13 20.27
C GLY A 515 3.59 9.91 21.79
N MET A 516 2.90 8.87 22.25
CA MET A 516 2.82 8.56 23.68
C MET A 516 4.15 8.00 24.21
N VAL A 517 4.46 8.27 25.49
CA VAL A 517 5.78 7.93 26.07
C VAL A 517 5.73 6.97 27.26
N SER A 518 4.56 6.45 27.59
CA SER A 518 4.39 5.46 28.65
C SER A 518 4.76 4.05 28.17
N LYS A 519 5.14 3.17 29.09
CA LYS A 519 5.38 1.74 28.78
C LYS A 519 4.15 1.08 28.16
N SER A 520 2.96 1.45 28.60
CA SER A 520 1.70 0.95 28.04
C SER A 520 0.85 2.12 27.52
N ILE A 521 0.15 1.89 26.43
CA ILE A 521 -0.82 2.83 25.85
C ILE A 521 -2.18 2.16 25.72
N ASN A 522 -3.24 2.97 25.80
CA ASN A 522 -4.58 2.56 25.42
C ASN A 522 -4.87 3.15 24.04
N VAL A 523 -5.32 2.30 23.12
CA VAL A 523 -5.59 2.68 21.74
C VAL A 523 -7.05 2.38 21.42
N THR A 524 -7.68 3.33 20.73
CA THR A 524 -9.09 3.29 20.29
C THR A 524 -9.22 3.58 18.79
N GLU A 525 -8.10 3.80 18.12
CA GLU A 525 -8.04 4.08 16.69
C GLU A 525 -7.45 2.86 16.00
N LEU A 526 -7.88 2.64 14.76
CA LEU A 526 -7.28 1.64 13.88
C LEU A 526 -5.80 1.94 13.65
N GLY A 527 -5.09 1.04 12.97
CA GLY A 527 -3.73 1.25 12.53
C GLY A 527 -2.68 0.39 13.19
N LEU A 528 -1.42 0.73 12.89
CA LEU A 528 -0.27 -0.01 13.39
C LEU A 528 0.48 0.80 14.43
N TYR A 529 0.69 0.15 15.58
CA TYR A 529 1.33 0.75 16.74
C TYR A 529 2.67 0.08 16.98
N HIS A 530 3.74 0.82 16.79
CA HIS A 530 5.09 0.40 17.17
C HIS A 530 5.65 1.35 18.23
N VAL A 531 6.71 0.93 18.91
CA VAL A 531 7.37 1.76 19.92
C VAL A 531 8.87 1.79 19.68
N ARG A 532 9.43 2.99 19.68
CA ARG A 532 10.86 3.22 19.79
C ARG A 532 11.28 3.12 21.25
N LEU A 533 12.20 2.21 21.51
CA LEU A 533 12.71 1.87 22.83
C LEU A 533 14.13 2.37 22.98
N THR A 534 14.46 3.02 24.10
CA THR A 534 15.84 3.44 24.43
C THR A 534 16.34 2.64 25.62
N ASP A 535 17.43 1.88 25.45
CA ASP A 535 18.04 1.13 26.54
C ASP A 535 18.90 2.03 27.46
N PRO A 536 19.33 1.55 28.64
CA PRO A 536 20.17 2.34 29.55
C PRO A 536 21.54 2.76 29.01
N GLY A 537 21.98 2.15 27.90
CA GLY A 537 23.20 2.52 27.18
C GLY A 537 22.96 3.61 26.11
N GLY A 538 21.72 4.05 25.93
CA GLY A 538 21.32 5.01 24.89
C GLY A 538 21.05 4.36 23.52
N CYS A 539 21.04 3.03 23.42
CA CYS A 539 20.73 2.34 22.18
C CYS A 539 19.24 2.43 21.87
N LEU A 540 18.92 2.73 20.63
CA LEU A 540 17.55 2.82 20.15
C LEU A 540 17.21 1.59 19.30
N THR A 541 16.02 1.05 19.49
CA THR A 541 15.41 0.03 18.63
C THR A 541 13.94 0.35 18.41
N VAL A 542 13.37 -0.15 17.32
CA VAL A 542 11.93 -0.08 17.06
C VAL A 542 11.34 -1.49 17.16
N THR A 543 10.14 -1.61 17.73
CA THR A 543 9.45 -2.90 17.77
C THR A 543 8.77 -3.21 16.45
N ASN A 544 8.46 -4.49 16.22
CA ASN A 544 7.42 -4.79 15.26
C ASN A 544 6.11 -4.10 15.66
N PRO A 545 5.33 -3.62 14.68
CA PRO A 545 4.03 -3.02 14.91
C PRO A 545 3.05 -4.04 15.49
N VAL A 546 2.08 -3.52 16.22
CA VAL A 546 0.86 -4.22 16.60
C VAL A 546 -0.28 -3.60 15.80
N SER A 547 -0.95 -4.42 15.01
CA SER A 547 -2.12 -4.00 14.23
C SER A 547 -3.36 -3.92 15.11
N VAL A 548 -4.11 -2.83 14.95
CA VAL A 548 -5.52 -2.67 15.34
C VAL A 548 -6.28 -2.50 14.03
N MET A 549 -6.96 -3.54 13.59
CA MET A 549 -7.64 -3.58 12.30
C MET A 549 -9.16 -3.49 12.48
N PRO A 550 -9.90 -3.02 11.47
CA PRO A 550 -11.36 -3.09 11.52
C PRO A 550 -11.77 -4.56 11.63
N CYS A 551 -12.82 -4.83 12.41
CA CYS A 551 -13.36 -6.19 12.50
C CYS A 551 -13.90 -6.68 11.16
N THR A 552 -13.77 -7.97 10.91
CA THR A 552 -14.42 -8.60 9.76
C THR A 552 -15.88 -8.85 10.08
N TRP A 553 -16.79 -8.24 9.32
CA TRP A 553 -18.21 -8.46 9.48
C TRP A 553 -18.66 -9.70 8.71
N PRO A 554 -19.25 -10.70 9.39
CA PRO A 554 -19.66 -11.93 8.74
C PRO A 554 -20.89 -11.76 7.83
N THR A 555 -21.57 -10.60 7.93
CA THR A 555 -22.85 -10.31 7.26
C THR A 555 -22.92 -8.86 6.81
N GLU A 556 -23.69 -8.60 5.76
CA GLU A 556 -24.06 -7.26 5.26
C GLU A 556 -25.14 -6.57 6.15
N ILE A 557 -25.30 -7.04 7.39
CA ILE A 557 -26.35 -6.64 8.34
C ILE A 557 -25.69 -6.22 9.65
N VAL A 558 -26.12 -5.07 10.18
CA VAL A 558 -25.78 -4.57 11.52
C VAL A 558 -27.03 -4.59 12.42
N TYR A 559 -26.86 -5.02 13.67
CA TYR A 559 -27.92 -5.09 14.67
C TYR A 559 -27.82 -3.95 15.69
N VAL A 560 -28.95 -3.34 16.02
CA VAL A 560 -29.07 -2.24 16.97
C VAL A 560 -30.12 -2.60 18.02
N ASP A 561 -29.72 -2.60 19.29
CA ASP A 561 -30.61 -2.83 20.43
C ASP A 561 -30.12 -2.02 21.64
N SER A 562 -30.88 -0.98 22.00
CA SER A 562 -30.62 -0.15 23.18
C SER A 562 -30.54 -0.93 24.50
N ALA A 563 -31.06 -2.16 24.54
CA ALA A 563 -31.01 -3.06 25.70
C ALA A 563 -29.88 -4.10 25.64
N ALA A 564 -29.09 -4.14 24.56
CA ALA A 564 -27.95 -5.05 24.44
C ALA A 564 -26.90 -4.79 25.52
N THR A 565 -26.24 -5.86 25.95
CA THR A 565 -25.21 -5.83 27.01
C THR A 565 -23.92 -6.54 26.62
N GLY A 566 -23.84 -7.01 25.37
CA GLY A 566 -22.65 -7.65 24.80
C GLY A 566 -21.57 -6.63 24.44
N GLN A 567 -20.80 -6.96 23.41
CA GLN A 567 -19.61 -6.18 23.03
C GLN A 567 -19.93 -4.83 22.37
N ASN A 568 -21.20 -4.50 22.11
CA ASN A 568 -21.59 -3.30 21.36
C ASN A 568 -20.87 -3.24 20.00
N SER A 569 -20.79 -4.41 19.34
CA SER A 569 -20.11 -4.61 18.07
C SER A 569 -21.05 -4.65 16.88
N GLY A 570 -22.36 -4.78 17.08
CA GLY A 570 -23.38 -4.83 16.03
C GLY A 570 -23.46 -6.14 15.23
N VAL A 571 -22.60 -7.14 15.45
CA VAL A 571 -22.48 -8.35 14.60
C VAL A 571 -23.62 -9.37 14.75
N ASP A 572 -24.34 -9.31 15.86
CA ASP A 572 -25.53 -10.11 16.15
C ASP A 572 -26.37 -9.39 17.22
N TRP A 573 -27.57 -9.90 17.50
CA TRP A 573 -28.45 -9.31 18.52
C TRP A 573 -27.83 -9.27 19.94
N SER A 574 -26.98 -10.23 20.31
CA SER A 574 -26.37 -10.27 21.65
C SER A 574 -25.30 -9.20 21.82
N ASN A 575 -24.62 -8.85 20.73
CA ASN A 575 -23.59 -7.84 20.66
C ASN A 575 -24.05 -6.57 19.92
N ALA A 576 -25.36 -6.37 19.76
CA ALA A 576 -25.91 -5.25 19.00
C ALA A 576 -25.43 -3.89 19.52
N PHE A 577 -25.38 -2.89 18.63
CA PHE A 577 -25.10 -1.52 19.03
C PHE A 577 -26.22 -0.99 19.93
N SER A 578 -25.87 -0.44 21.09
CA SER A 578 -26.83 0.24 21.97
C SER A 578 -27.18 1.64 21.49
N ASP A 579 -26.38 2.20 20.58
CA ASP A 579 -26.54 3.52 19.98
C ASP A 579 -26.78 3.40 18.47
N PHE A 580 -27.83 4.05 17.97
CA PHE A 580 -28.19 3.97 16.55
C PHE A 580 -27.33 4.87 15.67
N GLN A 581 -26.87 6.02 16.17
CA GLN A 581 -25.96 6.87 15.39
C GLN A 581 -24.62 6.16 15.18
N LEU A 582 -24.11 5.47 16.19
CA LEU A 582 -22.90 4.64 16.05
C LEU A 582 -23.06 3.58 14.95
N ALA A 583 -24.24 2.96 14.84
CA ALA A 583 -24.50 1.99 13.77
C ALA A 583 -24.51 2.63 12.37
N LEU A 584 -24.98 3.87 12.25
CA LEU A 584 -24.91 4.65 11.01
C LEU A 584 -23.47 5.00 10.67
N ASP A 585 -22.69 5.48 11.64
CA ASP A 585 -21.27 5.82 11.45
C ASP A 585 -20.44 4.61 11.01
N VAL A 586 -20.72 3.44 11.59
CA VAL A 586 -20.09 2.17 11.19
C VAL A 586 -20.54 1.75 9.79
N ALA A 587 -21.77 2.01 9.40
CA ALA A 587 -22.25 1.62 8.09
C ALA A 587 -21.80 2.57 6.96
N ASP A 588 -21.41 3.80 7.29
CA ASP A 588 -20.73 4.75 6.38
C ASP A 588 -19.25 4.40 6.16
N SER A 589 -18.70 3.48 6.96
CA SER A 589 -17.28 3.13 6.91
C SER A 589 -16.95 2.31 5.67
N VAL A 590 -15.90 2.73 4.95
CA VAL A 590 -15.35 2.03 3.78
C VAL A 590 -14.84 0.61 4.05
N TYR A 591 -14.59 0.26 5.32
CA TYR A 591 -14.05 -1.06 5.70
C TYR A 591 -15.11 -2.17 5.72
N VAL A 592 -16.39 -1.84 5.57
CA VAL A 592 -17.49 -2.79 5.76
C VAL A 592 -18.55 -2.62 4.68
N ASN A 593 -19.01 -3.73 4.09
CA ASN A 593 -20.12 -3.70 3.14
C ASN A 593 -21.43 -3.93 3.90
N ILE A 594 -21.95 -2.89 4.55
CA ILE A 594 -23.23 -2.98 5.28
C ILE A 594 -24.35 -2.49 4.36
N GLU A 595 -25.25 -3.40 3.99
CA GLU A 595 -26.43 -3.06 3.19
C GLU A 595 -27.65 -2.79 4.08
N GLN A 596 -27.66 -3.30 5.32
CA GLN A 596 -28.84 -3.24 6.19
C GLN A 596 -28.52 -2.94 7.65
N ILE A 597 -29.39 -2.13 8.28
CA ILE A 597 -29.40 -1.92 9.74
C ILE A 597 -30.73 -2.38 10.32
N TRP A 598 -30.69 -3.29 11.29
CA TRP A 598 -31.87 -3.87 11.95
C TRP A 598 -31.98 -3.37 13.38
N ILE A 599 -33.08 -2.70 13.68
CA ILE A 599 -33.27 -2.01 14.96
C ILE A 599 -34.36 -2.69 15.79
N ALA A 600 -33.97 -3.18 16.96
CA ALA A 600 -34.87 -3.73 17.95
C ALA A 600 -35.83 -2.67 18.51
N THR A 601 -36.94 -3.13 19.07
CA THR A 601 -37.90 -2.31 19.81
C THR A 601 -37.18 -1.52 20.90
N GLY A 602 -37.47 -0.22 21.00
CA GLY A 602 -36.73 0.66 21.89
C GLY A 602 -36.95 2.11 21.56
N THR A 603 -36.40 2.99 22.40
CA THR A 603 -36.32 4.43 22.12
C THR A 603 -34.86 4.81 21.98
N TYR A 604 -34.52 5.42 20.85
CA TYR A 604 -33.18 5.81 20.47
C TYR A 604 -33.14 7.34 20.31
N TYR A 605 -32.05 7.94 20.78
CA TYR A 605 -31.86 9.38 20.82
C TYR A 605 -30.64 9.76 19.98
N PRO A 606 -30.65 10.90 19.26
CA PRO A 606 -29.51 11.36 18.48
C PRO A 606 -28.23 11.57 19.29
N THR A 607 -28.39 11.91 20.58
CA THR A 607 -27.28 12.24 21.47
C THR A 607 -27.69 11.98 22.91
N SER A 608 -26.69 11.75 23.78
CA SER A 608 -26.86 11.80 25.24
C SER A 608 -26.54 13.19 25.81
N ALA A 609 -26.07 14.12 24.98
CA ALA A 609 -25.77 15.49 25.33
C ALA A 609 -27.03 16.39 25.27
N LEU A 610 -26.82 17.71 25.33
CA LEU A 610 -27.88 18.72 25.33
C LEU A 610 -27.84 19.60 24.06
N ASP A 611 -27.04 19.24 23.06
CA ASP A 611 -26.96 20.00 21.82
C ASP A 611 -28.16 19.69 20.93
N ARG A 612 -28.98 20.70 20.70
CA ARG A 612 -30.21 20.58 19.90
C ARG A 612 -29.94 20.43 18.41
N THR A 613 -28.70 20.65 17.97
CA THR A 613 -28.29 20.45 16.58
C THR A 613 -27.98 18.99 16.27
N ASP A 614 -27.80 18.15 17.29
CA ASP A 614 -27.58 16.70 17.12
C ASP A 614 -28.85 16.03 16.57
N ALA A 615 -28.68 15.23 15.51
CA ALA A 615 -29.72 14.48 14.81
C ALA A 615 -29.16 13.14 14.33
N PHE A 616 -30.02 12.17 14.03
CA PHE A 616 -29.58 10.97 13.33
C PHE A 616 -29.22 11.32 11.88
N VAL A 617 -27.95 11.21 11.51
CA VAL A 617 -27.47 11.55 10.16
C VAL A 617 -27.46 10.29 9.30
N LEU A 618 -28.29 10.27 8.26
CA LEU A 618 -28.39 9.13 7.35
C LEU A 618 -27.19 9.07 6.40
N VAL A 619 -26.87 7.84 6.01
CA VAL A 619 -25.74 7.47 5.14
C VAL A 619 -26.26 6.83 3.85
N ASP A 620 -25.40 6.74 2.83
CA ASP A 620 -25.82 6.34 1.48
C ASP A 620 -25.95 4.82 1.30
N ASP A 621 -26.84 4.39 0.41
CA ASP A 621 -27.05 3.00 -0.05
C ASP A 621 -27.39 1.96 1.04
N ILE A 622 -28.14 2.37 2.08
CA ILE A 622 -28.54 1.48 3.20
C ILE A 622 -30.06 1.29 3.32
N GLU A 623 -30.46 0.06 3.68
CA GLU A 623 -31.81 -0.27 4.12
C GLU A 623 -31.93 -0.41 5.66
N ILE A 624 -32.71 0.47 6.27
CA ILE A 624 -32.90 0.54 7.72
C ILE A 624 -34.28 0.01 8.10
N TYR A 625 -34.30 -1.01 8.95
CA TYR A 625 -35.48 -1.76 9.32
C TYR A 625 -35.74 -1.68 10.83
N GLY A 626 -36.86 -1.08 11.25
CA GLY A 626 -37.37 -1.15 12.63
C GLY A 626 -38.31 -2.35 12.86
N GLY A 627 -38.78 -2.56 14.08
CA GLY A 627 -39.85 -3.54 14.34
C GLY A 627 -39.40 -4.93 14.78
N PHE A 628 -38.15 -5.06 15.24
CA PHE A 628 -37.59 -6.33 15.72
C PHE A 628 -37.74 -6.48 17.24
N GLN A 629 -37.84 -7.72 17.71
CA GLN A 629 -37.81 -8.08 19.13
C GLN A 629 -36.37 -8.33 19.62
N GLY A 630 -35.42 -8.62 18.73
CA GLY A 630 -34.01 -8.83 19.06
C GLY A 630 -33.57 -10.30 19.02
N PHE A 631 -34.21 -11.12 18.18
CA PHE A 631 -33.79 -12.51 17.94
C PHE A 631 -34.06 -13.01 16.52
N GLU A 632 -34.63 -12.18 15.67
CA GLU A 632 -35.03 -12.54 14.32
C GLU A 632 -33.83 -12.76 13.40
N THR A 633 -34.02 -13.63 12.40
CA THR A 633 -33.02 -13.95 11.38
C THR A 633 -33.40 -13.48 9.98
N ASP A 634 -34.60 -12.90 9.81
CA ASP A 634 -35.10 -12.34 8.55
C ASP A 634 -36.11 -11.19 8.79
N THR A 635 -36.29 -10.32 7.79
CA THR A 635 -37.18 -9.15 7.88
C THR A 635 -38.68 -9.50 7.89
N SER A 636 -39.07 -10.74 7.56
CA SER A 636 -40.46 -11.20 7.63
C SER A 636 -40.90 -11.54 9.05
N GLY A 637 -39.95 -11.74 9.97
CA GLY A 637 -40.20 -11.91 11.40
C GLY A 637 -40.58 -10.61 12.14
N ARG A 638 -40.41 -9.44 11.50
CA ARG A 638 -40.72 -8.13 12.09
C ARG A 638 -42.21 -7.96 12.35
N ASP A 639 -42.52 -7.34 13.49
CA ASP A 639 -43.85 -6.77 13.77
C ASP A 639 -43.66 -5.36 14.34
N PHE A 640 -43.55 -4.37 13.43
CA PHE A 640 -43.35 -2.97 13.77
C PHE A 640 -44.53 -2.32 14.51
N VAL A 641 -45.66 -3.01 14.64
CA VAL A 641 -46.79 -2.58 15.47
C VAL A 641 -46.63 -3.08 16.90
N LEU A 642 -46.22 -4.35 17.07
CA LEU A 642 -46.03 -4.97 18.38
C LEU A 642 -44.70 -4.58 19.05
N TYR A 643 -43.65 -4.38 18.25
CA TYR A 643 -42.27 -4.11 18.68
C TYR A 643 -41.76 -2.77 18.12
N PRO A 644 -42.36 -1.64 18.51
CA PRO A 644 -42.07 -0.36 17.87
C PRO A 644 -40.64 0.12 18.09
N THR A 645 -39.98 0.52 17.01
CA THR A 645 -38.72 1.28 17.04
C THR A 645 -39.03 2.77 17.04
N LEU A 646 -38.62 3.48 18.10
CA LEU A 646 -38.87 4.90 18.29
C LEU A 646 -37.56 5.70 18.18
N LEU A 647 -37.46 6.57 17.19
CA LEU A 647 -36.41 7.59 17.10
C LEU A 647 -36.96 8.89 17.68
N SER A 648 -36.33 9.41 18.73
CA SER A 648 -36.89 10.47 19.56
C SER A 648 -35.95 11.67 19.69
N GLY A 649 -36.47 12.87 19.45
CA GLY A 649 -35.76 14.13 19.68
C GLY A 649 -35.81 14.62 21.13
N ASP A 650 -36.50 13.92 22.05
CA ASP A 650 -36.62 14.22 23.49
C ASP A 650 -35.30 14.00 24.25
N ILE A 651 -34.27 14.77 23.89
CA ILE A 651 -32.94 14.76 24.51
C ILE A 651 -32.94 15.59 25.80
N GLY A 652 -32.01 15.32 26.72
CA GLY A 652 -31.93 16.07 27.96
C GLY A 652 -33.01 15.70 28.98
N ILE A 653 -33.94 16.59 29.27
CA ILE A 653 -34.99 16.42 30.27
C ILE A 653 -36.23 15.80 29.61
N ILE A 654 -36.55 14.58 30.02
CA ILE A 654 -37.74 13.84 29.54
C ILE A 654 -38.99 14.73 29.52
N SER A 655 -39.61 14.83 28.34
CA SER A 655 -40.84 15.58 28.07
C SER A 655 -40.71 17.11 28.18
N ASP A 656 -39.49 17.66 28.10
CA ASP A 656 -39.26 19.10 27.98
C ASP A 656 -38.98 19.48 26.53
N ALA A 657 -39.99 19.94 25.78
CA ALA A 657 -39.76 20.30 24.38
C ALA A 657 -38.65 21.37 24.16
N SER A 658 -38.23 22.13 25.18
CA SER A 658 -37.25 23.22 25.02
C SER A 658 -35.82 22.77 24.79
N ASP A 659 -35.46 21.54 25.19
CA ASP A 659 -34.15 20.93 24.90
C ASP A 659 -34.20 19.87 23.79
N ASN A 660 -35.38 19.54 23.26
CA ASN A 660 -35.48 18.62 22.13
C ASN A 660 -34.65 19.03 20.90
N SER A 661 -34.07 18.04 20.21
CA SER A 661 -33.37 18.23 18.94
C SER A 661 -34.23 18.98 17.93
N TYR A 662 -33.62 19.86 17.13
CA TYR A 662 -34.30 20.57 16.06
C TYR A 662 -34.84 19.59 15.01
N HIS A 663 -34.02 18.61 14.63
CA HIS A 663 -34.37 17.52 13.72
C HIS A 663 -34.08 16.20 14.41
N VAL A 664 -34.98 15.22 14.27
CA VAL A 664 -34.67 13.86 14.75
C VAL A 664 -33.78 13.14 13.73
N ILE A 665 -34.03 13.36 12.43
CA ILE A 665 -33.29 12.75 11.32
C ILE A 665 -32.86 13.83 10.33
N VAL A 666 -31.62 13.75 9.86
CA VAL A 666 -31.07 14.53 8.76
C VAL A 666 -30.66 13.59 7.62
N CYS A 667 -31.13 13.85 6.42
CA CYS A 667 -30.69 13.20 5.18
C CYS A 667 -29.87 14.22 4.37
N PRO A 668 -28.53 14.19 4.45
CA PRO A 668 -27.69 15.17 3.76
C PRO A 668 -27.73 15.00 2.24
N ASP A 669 -27.26 16.01 1.50
CA ASP A 669 -27.26 16.02 0.03
C ASP A 669 -26.34 14.98 -0.61
N SER A 670 -25.38 14.46 0.16
CA SER A 670 -24.50 13.35 -0.22
C SER A 670 -25.23 12.02 -0.37
N VAL A 671 -26.39 11.84 0.26
CA VAL A 671 -27.16 10.58 0.21
C VAL A 671 -27.87 10.45 -1.13
N ALA A 672 -27.44 9.50 -1.95
CA ALA A 672 -28.00 9.17 -3.25
C ALA A 672 -29.17 8.16 -3.17
N GLY A 673 -29.34 7.45 -2.06
CA GLY A 673 -30.51 6.64 -1.78
C GLY A 673 -30.45 5.91 -0.42
N VAL A 674 -31.41 6.18 0.46
CA VAL A 674 -31.57 5.44 1.73
C VAL A 674 -33.03 5.02 1.96
N ARG A 675 -33.26 3.85 2.56
CA ARG A 675 -34.61 3.36 2.89
C ARG A 675 -34.79 3.22 4.39
N LEU A 676 -35.90 3.75 4.92
CA LEU A 676 -36.34 3.53 6.31
C LEU A 676 -37.70 2.83 6.31
N ASP A 677 -37.83 1.69 6.99
CA ASP A 677 -39.05 0.89 7.01
C ASP A 677 -39.47 0.47 8.44
N GLY A 678 -40.70 0.85 8.83
CA GLY A 678 -41.31 0.39 10.09
C GLY A 678 -40.82 1.16 11.33
N ILE A 679 -40.42 2.43 11.15
CA ILE A 679 -39.87 3.28 12.23
C ILE A 679 -40.89 4.36 12.63
N THR A 680 -40.93 4.67 13.92
CA THR A 680 -41.64 5.86 14.42
C THR A 680 -40.63 6.96 14.76
N VAL A 681 -40.85 8.16 14.25
CA VAL A 681 -40.03 9.35 14.54
C VAL A 681 -40.88 10.34 15.33
N GLN A 682 -40.35 10.85 16.44
CA GLN A 682 -41.11 11.67 17.37
C GLN A 682 -40.31 12.75 18.11
N GLU A 683 -41.04 13.71 18.68
CA GLU A 683 -40.51 14.68 19.66
C GLU A 683 -39.39 15.60 19.12
N GLY A 684 -39.33 15.88 17.82
CA GLY A 684 -38.44 16.93 17.30
C GLY A 684 -39.05 18.33 17.47
N PHE A 685 -38.23 19.36 17.69
CA PHE A 685 -38.68 20.73 17.95
C PHE A 685 -37.93 21.83 17.17
N ALA A 686 -38.24 21.96 15.87
CA ALA A 686 -37.64 22.94 14.96
C ALA A 686 -38.16 24.39 15.21
N ASN A 687 -37.68 25.02 16.28
CA ASN A 687 -38.05 26.38 16.69
C ASN A 687 -36.86 27.37 16.75
N GLY A 688 -35.78 27.10 16.01
CA GLY A 688 -34.56 27.89 16.05
C GLY A 688 -34.63 29.23 15.31
N GLY A 689 -33.46 29.83 15.10
CA GLY A 689 -33.31 31.18 14.53
C GLY A 689 -33.21 31.21 13.00
N ASN A 690 -32.80 30.10 12.39
CA ASN A 690 -32.51 29.98 10.96
C ASN A 690 -33.53 29.08 10.23
N VAL A 691 -33.54 29.13 8.89
CA VAL A 691 -34.50 28.36 8.07
C VAL A 691 -34.34 26.85 8.30
N SER A 692 -33.11 26.36 8.39
CA SER A 692 -32.80 24.96 8.72
C SER A 692 -33.45 24.55 10.03
N GLU A 693 -33.27 25.32 11.09
CA GLU A 693 -33.76 25.01 12.45
C GLU A 693 -35.25 25.29 12.69
N THR A 694 -36.00 25.74 11.67
CA THR A 694 -37.42 26.10 11.80
C THR A 694 -38.37 25.16 11.05
N HIS A 695 -37.83 24.28 10.20
CA HIS A 695 -38.57 23.35 9.34
C HIS A 695 -38.13 21.90 9.62
N GLY A 696 -38.90 20.89 9.24
CA GLY A 696 -38.44 19.49 9.25
C GLY A 696 -38.10 18.95 10.63
N ALA A 697 -38.98 19.16 11.63
CA ALA A 697 -38.71 18.78 13.00
C ALA A 697 -38.54 17.26 13.18
N ALA A 698 -39.24 16.44 12.39
CA ALA A 698 -38.95 15.02 12.35
C ALA A 698 -37.78 14.71 11.40
N ILE A 699 -37.86 15.22 10.17
CA ILE A 699 -36.92 14.92 9.09
C ILE A 699 -36.57 16.18 8.31
N PHE A 700 -35.28 16.46 8.21
CA PHE A 700 -34.71 17.44 7.31
C PHE A 700 -33.95 16.72 6.17
N CYS A 701 -34.37 16.92 4.92
CA CYS A 701 -33.89 16.14 3.78
C CYS A 701 -33.36 17.01 2.63
N GLU A 702 -32.11 16.77 2.27
CA GLU A 702 -31.40 17.38 1.15
C GLU A 702 -30.92 16.33 0.12
N GLY A 703 -30.84 15.05 0.51
CA GLY A 703 -30.55 13.91 -0.36
C GLY A 703 -31.77 13.12 -0.80
N LYS A 704 -31.59 11.82 -1.05
CA LYS A 704 -32.65 10.92 -1.52
C LYS A 704 -33.02 9.87 -0.47
N MET A 705 -34.27 9.87 -0.03
CA MET A 705 -34.75 8.92 0.97
C MET A 705 -36.14 8.35 0.67
N SER A 706 -36.37 7.13 1.14
CA SER A 706 -37.66 6.45 1.05
C SER A 706 -38.15 5.98 2.42
N LEU A 707 -39.33 6.44 2.84
CA LEU A 707 -39.99 5.98 4.06
C LEU A 707 -41.11 4.99 3.74
N TYR A 708 -41.09 3.85 4.43
CA TYR A 708 -42.08 2.79 4.36
C TYR A 708 -42.67 2.52 5.73
N ASN A 709 -44.00 2.41 5.83
CA ASN A 709 -44.68 2.00 7.06
C ASN A 709 -44.31 2.84 8.30
N ALA A 710 -43.86 4.09 8.09
CA ALA A 710 -43.32 4.94 9.13
C ALA A 710 -44.41 5.78 9.80
N THR A 711 -44.20 6.12 11.07
CA THR A 711 -45.09 7.03 11.81
C THR A 711 -44.34 8.27 12.28
N LEU A 712 -44.86 9.45 11.97
CA LEU A 712 -44.31 10.74 12.40
C LEU A 712 -45.32 11.40 13.36
N LYS A 713 -44.91 11.63 14.60
CA LYS A 713 -45.83 12.11 15.65
C LYS A 713 -45.17 13.05 16.64
N SER A 714 -45.95 13.91 17.29
CA SER A 714 -45.45 14.81 18.35
C SER A 714 -44.29 15.75 17.96
N CYS A 715 -43.99 15.93 16.68
CA CYS A 715 -42.98 16.91 16.25
C CYS A 715 -43.60 18.29 16.05
N ASN A 716 -42.85 19.35 16.35
CA ASN A 716 -43.34 20.72 16.29
C ASN A 716 -42.29 21.66 15.71
N GLY A 717 -42.72 22.67 14.96
CA GLY A 717 -41.84 23.61 14.28
C GLY A 717 -42.54 24.93 13.97
N THR A 718 -41.77 25.99 13.79
CA THR A 718 -42.29 27.35 13.56
C THR A 718 -42.43 27.71 12.08
N GLY A 719 -41.77 26.94 11.19
CA GLY A 719 -41.83 27.04 9.73
C GLY A 719 -42.87 26.12 9.09
N ASN A 720 -42.81 26.00 7.75
CA ASN A 720 -43.62 25.03 7.00
C ASN A 720 -42.92 23.65 6.98
N GLY A 721 -43.62 22.58 6.63
CA GLY A 721 -43.01 21.24 6.61
C GLY A 721 -42.61 20.78 8.00
N VAL A 722 -43.52 20.91 8.98
CA VAL A 722 -43.20 20.67 10.40
C VAL A 722 -42.69 19.25 10.63
N TYR A 723 -43.24 18.24 9.96
CA TYR A 723 -42.69 16.89 10.04
C TYR A 723 -41.51 16.73 9.08
N ILE A 724 -41.69 17.07 7.80
CA ILE A 724 -40.65 16.87 6.78
C ILE A 724 -40.40 18.14 5.99
N PHE A 725 -39.13 18.52 5.87
CA PHE A 725 -38.65 19.57 4.98
C PHE A 725 -37.70 18.98 3.94
N ASN A 726 -38.10 19.00 2.67
CA ASN A 726 -37.35 18.46 1.53
C ASN A 726 -36.87 19.62 0.64
N THR A 727 -35.56 19.88 0.55
CA THR A 727 -35.03 21.18 0.07
C THR A 727 -33.79 21.14 -0.84
N GLY A 728 -33.20 19.97 -1.10
CA GLY A 728 -32.01 19.86 -1.97
C GLY A 728 -32.34 19.91 -3.47
N ILE A 729 -31.41 20.43 -4.29
CA ILE A 729 -31.56 20.51 -5.76
C ILE A 729 -31.67 19.12 -6.43
N HIS A 730 -31.20 18.08 -5.75
CA HIS A 730 -31.25 16.68 -6.17
C HIS A 730 -32.05 15.82 -5.19
N ALA A 731 -32.77 16.46 -4.26
CA ALA A 731 -33.47 15.74 -3.22
C ALA A 731 -34.68 14.97 -3.77
N GLU A 732 -34.87 13.76 -3.28
CA GLU A 732 -35.99 12.88 -3.63
C GLU A 732 -36.56 12.25 -2.37
N LEU A 733 -37.87 12.36 -2.19
CA LEU A 733 -38.57 11.79 -1.06
C LEU A 733 -39.69 10.85 -1.54
N ILE A 734 -39.64 9.60 -1.10
CA ILE A 734 -40.70 8.61 -1.33
C ILE A 734 -41.40 8.31 -0.01
N LEU A 735 -42.72 8.49 0.06
CA LEU A 735 -43.54 8.15 1.22
C LEU A 735 -44.52 7.04 0.85
N TYR A 736 -44.38 5.88 1.49
CA TYR A 736 -45.23 4.71 1.28
C TYR A 736 -45.85 4.22 2.59
N ASN A 737 -47.18 4.25 2.68
CA ASN A 737 -47.94 3.80 3.86
C ASN A 737 -47.52 4.50 5.17
N CYS A 738 -47.16 5.79 5.11
CA CYS A 738 -46.75 6.56 6.27
C CYS A 738 -47.93 7.22 7.00
N GLN A 739 -47.84 7.31 8.32
CA GLN A 739 -48.82 7.96 9.21
C GLN A 739 -48.24 9.26 9.78
N LEU A 740 -48.91 10.40 9.57
CA LEU A 740 -48.60 11.66 10.24
C LEU A 740 -49.67 11.94 11.30
N SER A 741 -49.28 12.26 12.55
CA SER A 741 -50.24 12.53 13.64
C SER A 741 -50.95 13.89 13.53
N GLU A 742 -52.08 14.08 14.23
CA GLU A 742 -53.16 15.05 13.94
C GLU A 742 -52.76 16.53 13.75
N THR A 743 -53.36 17.15 12.72
CA THR A 743 -53.57 18.60 12.52
C THR A 743 -52.38 19.52 12.74
N VAL A 744 -51.25 19.23 12.07
CA VAL A 744 -50.19 20.22 11.90
C VAL A 744 -50.35 20.90 10.53
N PRO A 745 -50.65 22.20 10.45
CA PRO A 745 -50.68 22.91 9.18
C PRO A 745 -49.32 22.78 8.47
N ASN A 746 -49.32 22.40 7.19
CA ASN A 746 -48.11 22.20 6.37
C ASN A 746 -47.18 21.09 6.94
N GLY A 747 -47.69 19.87 7.12
CA GLY A 747 -46.91 18.76 7.70
C GLY A 747 -45.69 18.32 6.88
N VAL A 748 -45.73 18.44 5.55
CA VAL A 748 -44.60 18.19 4.65
C VAL A 748 -44.46 19.41 3.73
N ALA A 749 -43.24 19.92 3.57
CA ALA A 749 -42.91 20.95 2.59
C ALA A 749 -41.83 20.44 1.65
N ASN A 750 -42.07 20.63 0.35
CA ASN A 750 -41.17 20.25 -0.72
C ASN A 750 -40.79 21.50 -1.54
N VAL A 751 -39.52 21.89 -1.53
CA VAL A 751 -39.04 23.15 -2.10
C VAL A 751 -37.84 22.93 -3.02
N ASN A 752 -37.37 23.98 -3.70
CA ASN A 752 -36.19 23.96 -4.56
C ASN A 752 -36.19 22.90 -5.70
N ASN A 753 -37.37 22.59 -6.25
CA ASN A 753 -37.58 21.58 -7.30
C ASN A 753 -37.28 20.13 -6.89
N ALA A 754 -37.22 19.84 -5.59
CA ALA A 754 -37.07 18.48 -5.10
C ALA A 754 -38.27 17.59 -5.47
N VAL A 755 -38.02 16.28 -5.62
CA VAL A 755 -38.99 15.30 -6.11
C VAL A 755 -39.72 14.64 -4.93
N LEU A 756 -41.04 14.46 -5.05
CA LEU A 756 -41.86 13.84 -4.00
C LEU A 756 -42.87 12.84 -4.60
N PHE A 757 -42.81 11.60 -4.14
CA PHE A 757 -43.76 10.53 -4.45
C PHE A 757 -44.50 10.08 -3.19
N ILE A 758 -45.83 9.97 -3.27
CA ILE A 758 -46.68 9.65 -2.12
C ILE A 758 -47.68 8.56 -2.49
N GLN A 759 -47.73 7.50 -1.69
CA GLN A 759 -48.73 6.45 -1.78
C GLN A 759 -49.17 6.00 -0.39
N GLY A 760 -50.47 6.07 -0.09
CA GLY A 760 -51.03 5.57 1.18
C GLY A 760 -50.75 6.42 2.42
N VAL A 761 -50.64 7.75 2.28
CA VAL A 761 -50.44 8.69 3.41
C VAL A 761 -51.77 9.30 3.87
N ASN A 762 -51.92 9.49 5.18
CA ASN A 762 -53.20 9.82 5.84
C ASN A 762 -53.55 11.33 5.94
N GLN A 763 -52.71 12.27 5.46
CA GLN A 763 -52.95 13.74 5.57
C GLN A 763 -52.54 14.57 4.33
N PHE A 764 -53.06 15.80 4.23
CA PHE A 764 -52.81 16.75 3.13
C PHE A 764 -51.38 17.33 3.16
N ILE A 765 -50.74 17.29 1.99
CA ILE A 765 -49.40 17.84 1.69
C ILE A 765 -49.62 19.15 0.91
N LYS A 766 -48.81 20.18 1.17
CA LYS A 766 -48.94 21.48 0.50
C LYS A 766 -47.73 21.82 -0.34
#